data_AF-A0A5C5VX85-F1
#
_entry.id   AF-A0A5C5VX85-F1
#
_cell.length_a   1.000
_cell.length_b   1.000
_cell.length_c   1.000
_cell.angle_alpha   90.00
_cell.angle_beta   90.00
_cell.angle_gamma   90.00
#
_symmetry.space_group_name_H-M   'P 1'
#
loop_
_entity.id
_entity.type
_entity.pdbx_description
1 polymer ?
#
loop_
_entity_poly.entity_id
_entity_poly.type
_entity_poly.pdbx_seq_one_letter_code
_entity_poly.pdbx_strand_id
1 'polypeptide(L)'
;MDYRATYDEYWNREDRQGESSFGCVSTVAEEIQRCVGVGSIVDIGCGHGHLVRELNQRGFDARGVDVSNVAVDAANATSPGRFQFGSILDLPLEDASFDCVVSTDCFEHLEQADVPRALAELWRVARQDVYLRIALKEDRDDRWHLTVKDREWWETCCYEAGFRKHPRYFLASPFGCLDQQTDHCTIVLSKIKDKALERYPLAALLAERQLHTDMSREAGRRSDAHNMRYFEAARRVRPGDRVLDIACGLGYGATQITHNSRCASYLGIDNSDYAIDYAQASFGDEAAAIRFEKGSLPECLAAREADSFDFIASFETLEHLQDPAGFLRECRRLLTPGGRLMLSVPNDWTEADGKDPNPHHFHVYTWNRILQELREEGFLIEQTVAETVSRRKEDGAWATHGYEWREHEVRSVETAAGEWCILLAMKSPFENTKAAFTNSAFAEAVGQSSNVMDFSNQYENPWLVRSLITRGLRTERAALQHELADEVLGRSQRSADRGAALCVKAYVQLGGESAWSESEPVVEACERYAGSVDVGAGPPIEVRWAVSLAYAGGLLAMRSGQRDRAKRLLQQAVDLPFMRYSPVLGTKTVGAALLLARLAVADRLNDEARTWFRRGLELSQQAVTADWSANYGDLARQPLPLFKELAEVLELGGQCAAGLALLEIDMPAPVFWEQIGASKSAEVERLTSEITSLNEQSQKAGEVLAWHQQQLSTWHGAYEHWRAQAEHWQGVAESPHPSLQHWNDQAALWRDLVEQSKIEIDQLRGMLEQQQASQQHWNAQAALWRDLVEKAYAENEHLRAEADRPRGTLGHLKQSLRRRVDSARAKWMRRPHRLDSTKAKASEEATLHKE
;
A
#
# COMPACT_ATOMS: atom_id res chain seq x y z
N MET A 1 -31.63 -25.64 -15.59
CA MET A 1 -30.60 -26.36 -16.38
C MET A 1 -30.13 -27.67 -15.73
N ASP A 2 -29.47 -28.58 -16.48
CA ASP A 2 -28.57 -29.61 -15.90
C ASP A 2 -27.11 -29.11 -15.97
N TYR A 3 -26.71 -28.35 -14.94
CA TYR A 3 -25.38 -27.75 -14.88
C TYR A 3 -24.25 -28.77 -14.92
N ARG A 4 -24.44 -29.96 -14.34
CA ARG A 4 -23.40 -31.00 -14.33
C ARG A 4 -23.10 -31.46 -15.74
N ALA A 5 -24.12 -31.87 -16.50
CA ALA A 5 -23.92 -32.35 -17.86
C ALA A 5 -23.26 -31.28 -18.74
N THR A 6 -23.68 -30.01 -18.56
CA THR A 6 -23.13 -28.86 -19.28
C THR A 6 -21.66 -28.61 -18.95
N TYR A 7 -21.24 -28.65 -17.68
CA TYR A 7 -19.85 -28.37 -17.31
C TYR A 7 -18.92 -29.58 -17.41
N ASP A 8 -19.44 -30.81 -17.32
CA ASP A 8 -18.69 -31.99 -17.75
C ASP A 8 -18.40 -31.92 -19.27
N GLU A 9 -19.32 -31.42 -20.12
CA GLU A 9 -19.04 -31.15 -21.54
C GLU A 9 -17.95 -30.08 -21.70
N TYR A 10 -18.05 -28.97 -20.96
CA TYR A 10 -17.06 -27.89 -20.99
C TYR A 10 -15.64 -28.38 -20.70
N TRP A 11 -15.44 -29.08 -19.58
CA TRP A 11 -14.11 -29.53 -19.15
C TRP A 11 -13.55 -30.70 -19.97
N ASN A 12 -14.40 -31.44 -20.68
CA ASN A 12 -13.95 -32.48 -21.60
C ASN A 12 -13.38 -31.93 -22.92
N ARG A 13 -13.59 -30.64 -23.23
CA ARG A 13 -12.99 -30.04 -24.42
C ARG A 13 -11.49 -29.81 -24.22
N GLU A 14 -10.67 -30.27 -25.16
CA GLU A 14 -9.21 -30.13 -25.11
C GLU A 14 -8.74 -28.67 -25.04
N ASP A 15 -9.49 -27.74 -25.63
CA ASP A 15 -9.19 -26.30 -25.59
C ASP A 15 -9.49 -25.65 -24.23
N ARG A 16 -10.09 -26.39 -23.28
CA ARG A 16 -10.43 -25.90 -21.93
C ARG A 16 -9.56 -26.51 -20.83
N GLN A 17 -8.81 -27.57 -21.13
CA GLN A 17 -7.94 -28.23 -20.15
C GLN A 17 -6.75 -27.33 -19.79
N GLY A 18 -6.61 -27.02 -18.49
CA GLY A 18 -5.55 -26.13 -18.00
C GLY A 18 -5.81 -24.63 -18.21
N GLU A 19 -6.94 -24.23 -18.83
CA GLU A 19 -7.38 -22.84 -18.83
C GLU A 19 -7.78 -22.42 -17.40
N SER A 20 -7.34 -21.23 -16.98
CA SER A 20 -7.90 -20.52 -15.83
C SER A 20 -8.55 -19.23 -16.30
N SER A 21 -9.72 -18.90 -15.76
CA SER A 21 -10.40 -17.62 -15.99
C SER A 21 -9.65 -16.44 -15.35
N PHE A 22 -8.70 -16.71 -14.45
CA PHE A 22 -7.85 -15.71 -13.82
C PHE A 22 -6.69 -15.32 -14.74
N GLY A 23 -6.48 -14.02 -14.95
CA GLY A 23 -5.24 -13.54 -15.60
C GLY A 23 -4.00 -13.85 -14.76
N CYS A 24 -4.07 -13.62 -13.44
CA CYS A 24 -3.01 -13.97 -12.48
C CYS A 24 -3.62 -14.44 -11.15
N VAL A 25 -3.47 -15.72 -10.81
CA VAL A 25 -4.02 -16.32 -9.58
C VAL A 25 -3.41 -15.71 -8.31
N SER A 26 -2.13 -15.35 -8.35
CA SER A 26 -1.41 -14.72 -7.23
C SER A 26 -2.05 -13.38 -6.86
N THR A 27 -2.42 -12.57 -7.86
CA THR A 27 -3.08 -11.27 -7.63
C THR A 27 -4.43 -11.43 -6.96
N VAL A 28 -5.25 -12.40 -7.40
CA VAL A 28 -6.55 -12.69 -6.78
C VAL A 28 -6.38 -13.18 -5.34
N ALA A 29 -5.42 -14.06 -5.09
CA ALA A 29 -5.14 -14.54 -3.74
C ALA A 29 -4.62 -13.44 -2.80
N GLU A 30 -3.82 -12.49 -3.30
CA GLU A 30 -3.40 -11.28 -2.55
C GLU A 30 -4.57 -10.39 -2.19
N GLU A 31 -5.48 -10.19 -3.13
CA GLU A 31 -6.69 -9.39 -2.94
C GLU A 31 -7.60 -10.03 -1.86
N ILE A 32 -7.86 -11.33 -1.97
CA ILE A 32 -8.62 -12.10 -0.96
C ILE A 32 -7.96 -11.96 0.42
N GLN A 33 -6.64 -12.22 0.51
CA GLN A 33 -5.90 -12.13 1.78
C GLN A 33 -5.96 -10.73 2.40
N ARG A 34 -5.92 -9.67 1.59
CA ARG A 34 -6.06 -8.29 2.06
C ARG A 34 -7.46 -7.95 2.54
N CYS A 35 -8.49 -8.57 1.97
CA CYS A 35 -9.88 -8.26 2.29
C CYS A 35 -10.38 -9.05 3.51
N VAL A 36 -10.23 -10.38 3.51
CA VAL A 36 -10.89 -11.26 4.50
C VAL A 36 -9.94 -11.88 5.53
N GLY A 37 -8.62 -11.66 5.40
CA GLY A 37 -7.61 -12.24 6.28
C GLY A 37 -7.35 -13.73 6.00
N VAL A 38 -6.52 -14.39 6.83
CA VAL A 38 -6.16 -15.81 6.69
C VAL A 38 -7.06 -16.66 7.59
N GLY A 39 -7.64 -17.74 7.06
CA GLY A 39 -8.54 -18.63 7.80
C GLY A 39 -8.95 -19.85 6.97
N SER A 40 -10.04 -20.49 7.38
CA SER A 40 -10.69 -21.54 6.60
C SER A 40 -11.48 -20.94 5.44
N ILE A 41 -11.20 -21.40 4.21
CA ILE A 41 -11.81 -20.84 3.00
C ILE A 41 -12.24 -21.95 2.04
N VAL A 42 -13.37 -21.75 1.37
CA VAL A 42 -13.84 -22.67 0.32
C VAL A 42 -14.09 -21.91 -0.97
N ASP A 43 -13.53 -22.42 -2.06
CA ASP A 43 -13.69 -21.92 -3.42
C ASP A 43 -14.82 -22.69 -4.13
N ILE A 44 -15.90 -21.99 -4.50
CA ILE A 44 -17.08 -22.56 -5.14
C ILE A 44 -17.05 -22.28 -6.64
N GLY A 45 -17.05 -23.35 -7.44
CA GLY A 45 -16.70 -23.31 -8.85
C GLY A 45 -15.18 -23.36 -9.05
N CYS A 46 -14.48 -24.18 -8.25
CA CYS A 46 -13.02 -24.13 -8.17
C CYS A 46 -12.27 -24.63 -9.43
N GLY A 47 -12.98 -25.25 -10.39
CA GLY A 47 -12.39 -25.88 -11.57
C GLY A 47 -11.26 -26.84 -11.20
N HIS A 48 -10.11 -26.69 -11.86
CA HIS A 48 -8.89 -27.48 -11.59
C HIS A 48 -8.15 -27.09 -10.30
N GLY A 49 -8.70 -26.20 -9.47
CA GLY A 49 -8.20 -25.92 -8.12
C GLY A 49 -6.94 -25.06 -8.04
N HIS A 50 -6.70 -24.19 -9.03
CA HIS A 50 -5.54 -23.29 -9.05
C HIS A 50 -5.54 -22.30 -7.87
N LEU A 51 -6.68 -21.66 -7.60
CA LEU A 51 -6.82 -20.69 -6.52
C LEU A 51 -6.67 -21.34 -5.15
N VAL A 52 -7.28 -22.51 -4.93
CA VAL A 52 -7.13 -23.29 -3.70
C VAL A 52 -5.67 -23.62 -3.39
N ARG A 53 -4.87 -23.96 -4.41
CA ARG A 53 -3.43 -24.26 -4.22
C ARG A 53 -2.64 -23.01 -3.83
N GLU A 54 -2.90 -21.89 -4.48
CA GLU A 54 -2.27 -20.60 -4.17
C GLU A 54 -2.62 -20.12 -2.75
N LEU A 55 -3.89 -20.20 -2.37
CA LEU A 55 -4.35 -19.85 -1.02
C LEU A 55 -3.69 -20.73 0.05
N ASN A 56 -3.58 -22.05 -0.18
CA ASN A 56 -2.87 -22.95 0.75
C ASN A 56 -1.38 -22.57 0.89
N GLN A 57 -0.70 -22.18 -0.20
CA GLN A 57 0.70 -21.69 -0.12
C GLN A 57 0.84 -20.41 0.71
N ARG A 58 -0.23 -19.61 0.78
CA ARG A 58 -0.32 -18.37 1.57
C ARG A 58 -0.79 -18.58 3.01
N GLY A 59 -0.99 -19.83 3.43
CA GLY A 59 -1.30 -20.21 4.80
C GLY A 59 -2.78 -20.36 5.14
N PHE A 60 -3.68 -20.32 4.14
CA PHE A 60 -5.10 -20.64 4.34
C PHE A 60 -5.32 -22.14 4.52
N ASP A 61 -6.43 -22.52 5.18
CA ASP A 61 -6.99 -23.88 5.06
C ASP A 61 -8.02 -23.88 3.94
N ALA A 62 -7.54 -23.97 2.69
CA ALA A 62 -8.38 -23.83 1.50
C ALA A 62 -8.88 -25.18 0.97
N ARG A 63 -10.17 -25.23 0.60
CA ARG A 63 -10.85 -26.34 -0.07
C ARG A 63 -11.60 -25.85 -1.32
N GLY A 64 -11.98 -26.77 -2.21
CA GLY A 64 -12.77 -26.43 -3.40
C GLY A 64 -13.98 -27.32 -3.62
N VAL A 65 -15.04 -26.74 -4.19
CA VAL A 65 -16.23 -27.47 -4.65
C VAL A 65 -16.49 -27.12 -6.11
N ASP A 66 -16.72 -28.13 -6.94
CA ASP A 66 -17.11 -27.95 -8.34
C ASP A 66 -18.21 -28.93 -8.74
N VAL A 67 -19.05 -28.52 -9.70
CA VAL A 67 -20.17 -29.33 -10.21
C VAL A 67 -19.71 -30.35 -11.25
N SER A 68 -18.48 -30.23 -11.77
CA SER A 68 -17.89 -31.20 -12.70
C SER A 68 -17.02 -32.23 -11.99
N ASN A 69 -17.29 -33.52 -12.23
CA ASN A 69 -16.42 -34.58 -11.71
C ASN A 69 -15.06 -34.57 -12.40
N VAL A 70 -15.01 -34.18 -13.68
CA VAL A 70 -13.76 -34.08 -14.45
C VAL A 70 -12.80 -33.08 -13.79
N ALA A 71 -13.31 -31.92 -13.42
CA ALA A 71 -12.53 -30.88 -12.74
C ALA A 71 -12.08 -31.32 -11.33
N VAL A 72 -12.98 -31.90 -10.54
CA VAL A 72 -12.69 -32.38 -9.17
C VAL A 72 -11.64 -33.49 -9.17
N ASP A 73 -11.74 -34.45 -10.08
CA ASP A 73 -10.78 -35.55 -10.19
C ASP A 73 -9.39 -35.04 -10.59
N ALA A 74 -9.33 -34.11 -11.55
CA ALA A 74 -8.08 -33.47 -11.96
C ALA A 74 -7.45 -32.63 -10.84
N ALA A 75 -8.25 -31.88 -10.10
CA ALA A 75 -7.80 -31.10 -8.96
C ALA A 75 -7.26 -32.00 -7.83
N ASN A 76 -7.98 -33.07 -7.49
CA ASN A 76 -7.55 -34.06 -6.50
C ASN A 76 -6.32 -34.87 -6.93
N ALA A 77 -6.07 -35.05 -8.22
CA ALA A 77 -4.83 -35.68 -8.69
C ALA A 77 -3.58 -34.88 -8.30
N THR A 78 -3.71 -33.55 -8.16
CA THR A 78 -2.60 -32.66 -7.77
C THR A 78 -2.60 -32.30 -6.29
N SER A 79 -3.75 -32.21 -5.64
CA SER A 79 -3.87 -31.96 -4.19
C SER A 79 -4.98 -32.83 -3.58
N PRO A 80 -4.67 -34.10 -3.25
CA PRO A 80 -5.65 -35.08 -2.83
C PRO A 80 -6.43 -34.69 -1.57
N GLY A 81 -7.75 -34.90 -1.60
CA GLY A 81 -8.63 -34.74 -0.44
C GLY A 81 -9.02 -33.29 -0.13
N ARG A 82 -8.71 -32.35 -1.04
CA ARG A 82 -9.04 -30.92 -0.89
C ARG A 82 -10.23 -30.47 -1.73
N PHE A 83 -10.69 -31.30 -2.67
CA PHE A 83 -11.77 -30.97 -3.59
C PHE A 83 -12.93 -31.96 -3.50
N GLN A 84 -14.15 -31.44 -3.58
CA GLN A 84 -15.37 -32.22 -3.47
C GLN A 84 -16.34 -31.89 -4.60
N PHE A 85 -17.02 -32.90 -5.13
CA PHE A 85 -18.10 -32.72 -6.08
C PHE A 85 -19.34 -32.15 -5.38
N GLY A 86 -19.94 -31.08 -5.93
CA GLY A 86 -21.15 -30.46 -5.39
C GLY A 86 -21.71 -29.36 -6.30
N SER A 87 -23.02 -29.14 -6.24
CA SER A 87 -23.66 -28.02 -6.94
C SER A 87 -23.71 -26.80 -6.04
N ILE A 88 -23.47 -25.60 -6.58
CA ILE A 88 -23.67 -24.34 -5.84
C ILE A 88 -25.13 -24.14 -5.37
N LEU A 89 -26.09 -24.87 -5.95
CA LEU A 89 -27.50 -24.81 -5.55
C LEU A 89 -27.83 -25.74 -4.38
N ASP A 90 -26.91 -26.64 -4.01
CA ASP A 90 -27.05 -27.61 -2.92
C ASP A 90 -25.65 -28.06 -2.49
N LEU A 91 -24.96 -27.20 -1.74
CA LEU A 91 -23.56 -27.39 -1.37
C LEU A 91 -23.46 -28.52 -0.33
N PRO A 92 -22.61 -29.53 -0.57
CA PRO A 92 -22.44 -30.66 0.35
C PRO A 92 -21.47 -30.30 1.50
N LEU A 93 -21.73 -29.15 2.12
CA LEU A 93 -20.95 -28.52 3.18
C LEU A 93 -21.88 -28.20 4.36
N GLU A 94 -21.33 -28.19 5.57
CA GLU A 94 -22.09 -27.87 6.78
C GLU A 94 -22.35 -26.37 6.91
N ASP A 95 -23.36 -25.99 7.69
CA ASP A 95 -23.68 -24.60 7.98
C ASP A 95 -22.52 -23.94 8.74
N ALA A 96 -22.17 -22.71 8.38
CA ALA A 96 -21.15 -21.90 9.03
C ALA A 96 -19.80 -22.65 9.21
N SER A 97 -19.41 -23.46 8.22
CA SER A 97 -18.22 -24.31 8.31
C SER A 97 -16.92 -23.62 7.89
N PHE A 98 -16.99 -22.53 7.12
CA PHE A 98 -15.82 -21.77 6.64
C PHE A 98 -15.88 -20.31 7.07
N ASP A 99 -14.72 -19.72 7.38
CA ASP A 99 -14.63 -18.30 7.73
C ASP A 99 -15.00 -17.41 6.54
N CYS A 100 -14.57 -17.80 5.34
CA CYS A 100 -14.90 -17.14 4.09
C CYS A 100 -15.30 -18.14 2.98
N VAL A 101 -16.25 -17.75 2.14
CA VAL A 101 -16.57 -18.44 0.88
C VAL A 101 -16.13 -17.57 -0.29
N VAL A 102 -15.35 -18.14 -1.21
CA VAL A 102 -14.89 -17.49 -2.43
C VAL A 102 -15.61 -18.12 -3.62
N SER A 103 -15.97 -17.31 -4.61
CA SER A 103 -16.40 -17.81 -5.91
C SER A 103 -15.90 -16.87 -6.99
N THR A 104 -15.21 -17.43 -7.97
CA THR A 104 -14.56 -16.65 -9.04
C THR A 104 -14.94 -17.23 -10.38
N ASP A 105 -15.49 -16.38 -11.25
CA ASP A 105 -15.93 -16.71 -12.60
C ASP A 105 -16.89 -17.92 -12.63
N CYS A 106 -17.89 -17.91 -11.74
CA CYS A 106 -18.86 -19.00 -11.52
C CYS A 106 -20.33 -18.53 -11.50
N PHE A 107 -20.62 -17.30 -11.08
CA PHE A 107 -22.00 -16.83 -10.92
C PHE A 107 -22.66 -16.46 -12.25
N GLU A 108 -21.90 -15.94 -13.20
CA GLU A 108 -22.30 -15.66 -14.58
C GLU A 108 -22.77 -16.91 -15.33
N HIS A 109 -22.37 -18.09 -14.85
CA HIS A 109 -22.70 -19.40 -15.40
C HIS A 109 -24.05 -19.95 -14.94
N LEU A 110 -24.75 -19.24 -14.04
CA LEU A 110 -26.07 -19.61 -13.53
C LEU A 110 -27.19 -18.91 -14.30
N GLU A 111 -28.33 -19.58 -14.48
CA GLU A 111 -29.57 -18.93 -14.89
C GLU A 111 -29.98 -17.88 -13.82
N GLN A 112 -30.50 -16.73 -14.25
CA GLN A 112 -30.90 -15.64 -13.34
C GLN A 112 -31.85 -16.10 -12.21
N ALA A 113 -32.71 -17.10 -12.48
CA ALA A 113 -33.63 -17.64 -11.49
C ALA A 113 -32.96 -18.47 -10.38
N ASP A 114 -31.75 -18.98 -10.63
CA ASP A 114 -31.00 -19.82 -9.69
C ASP A 114 -30.05 -19.00 -8.79
N VAL A 115 -29.73 -17.75 -9.15
CA VAL A 115 -28.84 -16.85 -8.39
C VAL A 115 -29.27 -16.68 -6.93
N PRO A 116 -30.55 -16.44 -6.58
CA PRO A 116 -30.97 -16.31 -5.18
C PRO A 116 -30.70 -17.57 -4.35
N ARG A 117 -30.87 -18.76 -4.95
CA ARG A 117 -30.62 -20.03 -4.27
C ARG A 117 -29.12 -20.26 -4.06
N ALA A 118 -28.29 -19.94 -5.05
CA ALA A 118 -26.83 -19.99 -4.91
C ALA A 118 -26.33 -19.06 -3.79
N LEU A 119 -26.82 -17.82 -3.74
CA LEU A 119 -26.47 -16.86 -2.68
C LEU A 119 -26.91 -17.34 -1.29
N ALA A 120 -28.07 -18.00 -1.19
CA ALA A 120 -28.53 -18.59 0.07
C ALA A 120 -27.60 -19.72 0.56
N GLU A 121 -27.06 -20.54 -0.35
CA GLU A 121 -26.07 -21.56 -0.01
C GLU A 121 -24.73 -20.95 0.42
N LEU A 122 -24.26 -19.90 -0.25
CA LEU A 122 -23.09 -19.14 0.20
C LEU A 122 -23.30 -18.56 1.58
N TRP A 123 -24.48 -17.98 1.83
CA TRP A 123 -24.85 -17.44 3.14
C TRP A 123 -24.86 -18.55 4.20
N ARG A 124 -25.42 -19.72 3.89
CA ARG A 124 -25.48 -20.87 4.80
C ARG A 124 -24.09 -21.37 5.20
N VAL A 125 -23.19 -21.52 4.22
CA VAL A 125 -21.85 -22.10 4.42
C VAL A 125 -20.86 -21.11 5.07
N ALA A 126 -20.94 -19.83 4.71
CA ALA A 126 -20.04 -18.81 5.26
C ALA A 126 -20.36 -18.52 6.73
N ARG A 127 -19.34 -18.43 7.57
CA ARG A 127 -19.45 -17.85 8.92
C ARG A 127 -19.63 -16.36 8.85
N GLN A 128 -18.78 -15.69 8.08
CA GLN A 128 -18.65 -14.24 8.12
C GLN A 128 -18.61 -13.62 6.72
N ASP A 129 -17.66 -14.01 5.88
CA ASP A 129 -17.36 -13.24 4.66
C ASP A 129 -17.57 -14.05 3.38
N VAL A 130 -17.85 -13.31 2.30
CA VAL A 130 -17.97 -13.84 0.94
C VAL A 130 -17.20 -12.95 -0.01
N TYR A 131 -16.47 -13.56 -0.93
CA TYR A 131 -15.76 -12.87 -2.00
C TYR A 131 -16.23 -13.40 -3.35
N LEU A 132 -16.75 -12.51 -4.19
CA LEU A 132 -17.21 -12.84 -5.53
C LEU A 132 -16.37 -12.10 -6.56
N ARG A 133 -15.97 -12.79 -7.62
CA ARG A 133 -15.47 -12.20 -8.85
C ARG A 133 -16.31 -12.72 -10.01
N ILE A 134 -16.96 -11.84 -10.75
CA ILE A 134 -18.02 -12.21 -11.70
C ILE A 134 -17.77 -11.52 -13.03
N ALA A 135 -17.77 -12.25 -14.15
CA ALA A 135 -17.70 -11.66 -15.48
C ALA A 135 -18.93 -10.78 -15.79
N LEU A 136 -18.69 -9.65 -16.47
CA LEU A 136 -19.70 -8.67 -16.86
C LEU A 136 -20.00 -8.67 -18.37
N LYS A 137 -19.33 -9.53 -19.14
CA LYS A 137 -19.47 -9.64 -20.60
C LYS A 137 -19.84 -11.06 -21.00
N GLU A 138 -20.37 -11.21 -22.22
CA GLU A 138 -20.58 -12.51 -22.85
C GLU A 138 -19.25 -13.28 -22.96
N ASP A 139 -19.31 -14.60 -22.84
CA ASP A 139 -18.14 -15.44 -23.04
C ASP A 139 -17.78 -15.55 -24.54
N ARG A 140 -16.57 -16.03 -24.84
CA ARG A 140 -16.07 -16.15 -26.22
C ARG A 140 -16.94 -17.02 -27.13
N ASP A 141 -17.69 -17.97 -26.56
CA ASP A 141 -18.54 -18.90 -27.30
C ASP A 141 -20.02 -18.46 -27.30
N ASP A 142 -20.37 -17.34 -26.64
CA ASP A 142 -21.74 -16.84 -26.41
C ASP A 142 -22.70 -17.96 -25.95
N ARG A 143 -22.23 -18.77 -25.00
CA ARG A 143 -22.89 -20.02 -24.61
C ARG A 143 -22.88 -20.29 -23.11
N TRP A 144 -21.80 -19.93 -22.43
CA TRP A 144 -21.53 -20.36 -21.06
C TRP A 144 -21.92 -19.29 -20.04
N HIS A 145 -21.87 -18.01 -20.38
CA HIS A 145 -22.35 -16.94 -19.52
C HIS A 145 -23.87 -16.77 -19.70
N LEU A 146 -24.64 -17.39 -18.81
CA LEU A 146 -26.11 -17.37 -18.84
C LEU A 146 -26.69 -16.09 -18.23
N THR A 147 -25.95 -15.45 -17.33
CA THR A 147 -26.34 -14.19 -16.69
C THR A 147 -25.25 -13.14 -16.88
N VAL A 148 -25.47 -12.23 -17.83
CA VAL A 148 -24.63 -11.06 -18.08
C VAL A 148 -25.36 -9.82 -17.59
N LYS A 149 -24.92 -9.29 -16.44
CA LYS A 149 -25.53 -8.14 -15.73
C LYS A 149 -24.44 -7.24 -15.19
N ASP A 150 -24.77 -5.98 -14.93
CA ASP A 150 -23.84 -5.02 -14.34
C ASP A 150 -23.62 -5.27 -12.83
N ARG A 151 -22.63 -4.57 -12.26
CA ARG A 151 -22.31 -4.66 -10.83
C ARG A 151 -23.50 -4.33 -9.94
N GLU A 152 -24.30 -3.32 -10.29
CA GLU A 152 -25.40 -2.86 -9.45
C GLU A 152 -26.46 -3.95 -9.28
N TRP A 153 -26.75 -4.69 -10.36
CA TRP A 153 -27.65 -5.84 -10.30
C TRP A 153 -27.09 -6.95 -9.38
N TRP A 154 -25.82 -7.31 -9.53
CA TRP A 154 -25.18 -8.34 -8.68
C TRP A 154 -25.13 -7.94 -7.21
N GLU A 155 -24.74 -6.70 -6.91
CA GLU A 155 -24.76 -6.15 -5.54
C GLU A 155 -26.17 -6.20 -4.94
N THR A 156 -27.20 -5.84 -5.73
CA THR A 156 -28.60 -5.88 -5.30
C THR A 156 -29.00 -7.30 -4.90
N CYS A 157 -28.72 -8.31 -5.73
CA CYS A 157 -29.01 -9.71 -5.39
C CYS A 157 -28.29 -10.15 -4.10
N CYS A 158 -27.04 -9.73 -3.90
CA CYS A 158 -26.29 -10.03 -2.68
C CYS A 158 -26.95 -9.41 -1.45
N TYR A 159 -27.39 -8.15 -1.51
CA TYR A 159 -28.03 -7.48 -0.38
C TYR A 159 -29.42 -8.05 -0.05
N GLU A 160 -30.17 -8.47 -1.08
CA GLU A 160 -31.43 -9.21 -0.90
C GLU A 160 -31.23 -10.56 -0.22
N ALA A 161 -30.08 -11.22 -0.46
CA ALA A 161 -29.70 -12.48 0.18
C ALA A 161 -29.19 -12.34 1.63
N GLY A 162 -29.22 -11.13 2.21
CA GLY A 162 -28.84 -10.90 3.61
C GLY A 162 -27.36 -10.60 3.82
N PHE A 163 -26.65 -10.20 2.76
CA PHE A 163 -25.29 -9.67 2.84
C PHE A 163 -25.27 -8.14 2.92
N ARG A 164 -24.10 -7.61 3.26
CA ARG A 164 -23.73 -6.20 3.15
C ARG A 164 -22.33 -6.07 2.60
N LYS A 165 -21.99 -4.91 2.05
CA LYS A 165 -20.65 -4.53 1.60
C LYS A 165 -19.65 -4.73 2.74
N HIS A 166 -18.59 -5.47 2.45
CA HIS A 166 -17.52 -5.72 3.43
C HIS A 166 -16.81 -4.40 3.80
N PRO A 167 -16.40 -4.17 5.06
CA PRO A 167 -15.67 -2.96 5.46
C PRO A 167 -14.39 -2.71 4.66
N ARG A 168 -13.81 -3.75 4.07
CA ARG A 168 -12.58 -3.67 3.27
C ARG A 168 -12.80 -3.75 1.76
N TYR A 169 -14.04 -3.52 1.30
CA TYR A 169 -14.44 -3.60 -0.10
C TYR A 169 -13.50 -2.82 -1.05
N PHE A 170 -13.14 -1.59 -0.68
CA PHE A 170 -12.33 -0.72 -1.53
C PHE A 170 -10.83 -1.06 -1.58
N LEU A 171 -10.39 -2.11 -0.86
CA LEU A 171 -9.06 -2.70 -1.09
C LEU A 171 -9.03 -3.53 -2.37
N ALA A 172 -10.16 -4.16 -2.71
CA ALA A 172 -10.33 -4.95 -3.93
C ALA A 172 -10.84 -4.09 -5.10
N SER A 173 -11.73 -3.13 -4.83
CA SER A 173 -12.35 -2.29 -5.86
C SER A 173 -12.17 -0.81 -5.53
N PRO A 174 -11.03 -0.19 -5.91
CA PRO A 174 -10.78 1.23 -5.66
C PRO A 174 -11.82 2.14 -6.31
N PHE A 175 -12.17 3.26 -5.64
CA PHE A 175 -13.28 4.14 -6.02
C PHE A 175 -13.28 4.59 -7.49
N GLY A 176 -12.17 5.16 -7.97
CA GLY A 176 -12.06 5.68 -9.33
C GLY A 176 -12.06 4.60 -10.43
N CYS A 177 -11.93 3.33 -10.05
CA CYS A 177 -12.00 2.20 -10.97
C CYS A 177 -13.43 1.65 -11.11
N LEU A 178 -14.39 2.09 -10.29
CA LEU A 178 -15.76 1.57 -10.32
C LEU A 178 -16.53 1.91 -11.62
N ASP A 179 -16.06 2.89 -12.39
CA ASP A 179 -16.58 3.19 -13.74
C ASP A 179 -15.89 2.42 -14.85
N GLN A 180 -14.65 1.99 -14.59
CA GLN A 180 -13.87 1.28 -15.57
C GLN A 180 -14.46 -0.12 -15.61
N GLN A 181 -15.46 -0.32 -16.48
CA GLN A 181 -16.06 -1.63 -16.73
C GLN A 181 -14.97 -2.56 -17.27
N THR A 182 -14.29 -3.20 -16.33
CA THR A 182 -13.48 -4.39 -16.53
C THR A 182 -14.38 -5.51 -17.06
N ASP A 183 -13.77 -6.55 -17.63
CA ASP A 183 -14.50 -7.76 -18.04
C ASP A 183 -15.16 -8.50 -16.86
N HIS A 184 -14.84 -8.10 -15.63
CA HIS A 184 -15.33 -8.67 -14.37
C HIS A 184 -15.59 -7.58 -13.33
N CYS A 185 -16.42 -7.84 -12.33
CA CYS A 185 -16.46 -7.07 -11.07
C CYS A 185 -15.98 -7.94 -9.90
N THR A 186 -15.39 -7.30 -8.89
CA THR A 186 -15.18 -7.93 -7.57
C THR A 186 -16.19 -7.37 -6.59
N ILE A 187 -16.90 -8.25 -5.88
CA ILE A 187 -17.86 -7.89 -4.83
C ILE A 187 -17.44 -8.61 -3.54
N VAL A 188 -17.07 -7.84 -2.52
CA VAL A 188 -16.68 -8.38 -1.21
C VAL A 188 -17.79 -8.11 -0.20
N LEU A 189 -18.20 -9.13 0.53
CA LEU A 189 -19.41 -9.13 1.36
C LEU A 189 -19.11 -9.63 2.76
N SER A 190 -19.90 -9.13 3.72
CA SER A 190 -20.03 -9.73 5.05
C SER A 190 -21.49 -10.11 5.29
N LYS A 191 -21.70 -11.17 6.05
CA LYS A 191 -23.02 -11.57 6.52
C LYS A 191 -23.58 -10.54 7.50
N ILE A 192 -24.88 -10.33 7.42
CA ILE A 192 -25.65 -9.62 8.44
C ILE A 192 -26.03 -10.64 9.51
N LYS A 193 -25.89 -10.27 10.79
CA LYS A 193 -26.25 -11.12 11.93
C LYS A 193 -27.75 -11.45 11.89
N ASP A 194 -28.11 -12.70 12.17
CA ASP A 194 -29.51 -13.18 12.13
C ASP A 194 -30.47 -12.26 12.89
N LYS A 195 -30.13 -11.90 14.13
CA LYS A 195 -30.96 -11.00 14.97
C LYS A 195 -31.17 -9.63 14.33
N ALA A 196 -30.15 -9.09 13.65
CA ALA A 196 -30.26 -7.80 12.98
C ALA A 196 -31.08 -7.93 11.69
N LEU A 197 -30.90 -9.02 10.94
CA LEU A 197 -31.62 -9.29 9.70
C LEU A 197 -33.11 -9.57 9.95
N GLU A 198 -33.46 -10.31 11.00
CA GLU A 198 -34.83 -10.56 11.43
C GLU A 198 -35.56 -9.27 11.82
N ARG A 199 -34.87 -8.39 12.54
CA ARG A 199 -35.45 -7.13 13.04
C ARG A 199 -35.50 -6.05 11.97
N TYR A 200 -34.50 -6.00 11.09
CA TYR A 200 -34.34 -5.00 10.04
C TYR A 200 -34.07 -5.67 8.68
N PRO A 201 -35.07 -6.38 8.14
CA PRO A 201 -34.99 -6.91 6.78
C PRO A 201 -34.89 -5.74 5.79
N LEU A 202 -34.41 -6.01 4.58
CA LEU A 202 -34.19 -4.95 3.58
C LEU A 202 -35.48 -4.16 3.29
N ALA A 203 -36.64 -4.82 3.29
CA ALA A 203 -37.95 -4.17 3.14
C ALA A 203 -38.24 -3.10 4.21
N ALA A 204 -37.79 -3.29 5.45
CA ALA A 204 -37.93 -2.31 6.52
C ALA A 204 -37.05 -1.07 6.26
N LEU A 205 -35.81 -1.29 5.79
CA LEU A 205 -34.92 -0.19 5.40
C LEU A 205 -35.45 0.58 4.18
N LEU A 206 -36.02 -0.12 3.20
CA LEU A 206 -36.63 0.53 2.02
C LEU A 206 -37.81 1.45 2.40
N ALA A 207 -38.61 1.07 3.41
CA ALA A 207 -39.69 1.91 3.92
C ALA A 207 -39.17 3.18 4.62
N GLU A 208 -37.98 3.12 5.22
CA GLU A 208 -37.33 4.22 5.94
C GLU A 208 -36.29 4.98 5.10
N ARG A 209 -36.07 4.62 3.83
CA ARG A 209 -34.93 5.06 2.98
C ARG A 209 -34.74 6.59 2.87
N GLN A 210 -35.81 7.36 3.05
CA GLN A 210 -35.74 8.84 3.03
C GLN A 210 -35.09 9.44 4.29
N LEU A 211 -35.09 8.70 5.40
CA LEU A 211 -34.58 9.12 6.71
C LEU A 211 -33.39 8.28 7.16
N HIS A 212 -33.44 6.97 6.92
CA HIS A 212 -32.47 6.01 7.43
C HIS A 212 -32.07 5.03 6.32
N THR A 213 -30.80 5.07 5.92
CA THR A 213 -30.26 4.14 4.92
C THR A 213 -28.93 3.57 5.39
N ASP A 214 -28.78 2.25 5.28
CA ASP A 214 -27.51 1.58 5.50
C ASP A 214 -26.79 1.53 4.16
N MET A 215 -25.81 2.40 3.96
CA MET A 215 -25.07 2.47 2.70
C MET A 215 -24.27 1.19 2.44
N SER A 216 -24.05 0.31 3.42
CA SER A 216 -23.44 -1.00 3.15
C SER A 216 -24.43 -2.01 2.54
N ARG A 217 -25.73 -1.70 2.51
CA ARG A 217 -26.81 -2.56 1.98
C ARG A 217 -27.54 -1.93 0.79
N GLU A 218 -26.96 -0.90 0.20
CA GLU A 218 -27.46 -0.23 -0.99
C GLU A 218 -26.44 -0.33 -2.12
N ALA A 219 -26.90 -0.63 -3.33
CA ALA A 219 -26.07 -0.72 -4.52
C ALA A 219 -25.92 0.65 -5.19
N GLY A 220 -24.87 0.80 -5.98
CA GLY A 220 -24.68 1.96 -6.85
C GLY A 220 -24.01 3.18 -6.19
N ARG A 221 -23.97 4.27 -6.95
CA ARG A 221 -22.96 5.33 -6.77
C ARG A 221 -23.02 6.07 -5.44
N ARG A 222 -24.24 6.33 -4.95
CA ARG A 222 -24.45 7.03 -3.68
C ARG A 222 -23.85 6.25 -2.51
N SER A 223 -24.13 4.95 -2.46
CA SER A 223 -23.60 4.03 -1.47
C SER A 223 -22.08 3.95 -1.53
N ASP A 224 -21.53 3.79 -2.74
CA ASP A 224 -20.08 3.71 -2.93
C ASP A 224 -19.36 4.96 -2.39
N ALA A 225 -19.85 6.14 -2.74
CA ALA A 225 -19.25 7.41 -2.32
C ALA A 225 -19.26 7.56 -0.79
N HIS A 226 -20.39 7.26 -0.15
CA HIS A 226 -20.47 7.41 1.30
C HIS A 226 -19.62 6.39 2.06
N ASN A 227 -19.55 5.13 1.61
CA ASN A 227 -18.65 4.15 2.21
C ASN A 227 -17.16 4.53 1.96
N MET A 228 -16.83 5.08 0.79
CA MET A 228 -15.48 5.54 0.45
C MET A 228 -14.99 6.63 1.41
N ARG A 229 -15.85 7.56 1.82
CA ARG A 229 -15.49 8.59 2.83
C ARG A 229 -15.09 8.00 4.18
N TYR A 230 -15.84 7.01 4.67
CA TYR A 230 -15.49 6.31 5.91
C TYR A 230 -14.22 5.46 5.76
N PHE A 231 -14.05 4.81 4.61
CA PHE A 231 -12.82 4.08 4.30
C PHE A 231 -11.60 5.00 4.30
N GLU A 232 -11.70 6.17 3.67
CA GLU A 232 -10.63 7.17 3.67
C GLU A 232 -10.41 7.81 5.04
N ALA A 233 -11.47 8.04 5.83
CA ALA A 233 -11.34 8.46 7.22
C ALA A 233 -10.55 7.46 8.06
N ALA A 234 -10.83 6.16 7.92
CA ALA A 234 -10.11 5.10 8.62
C ALA A 234 -8.59 5.15 8.37
N ARG A 235 -8.18 5.51 7.14
CA ARG A 235 -6.76 5.67 6.79
C ARG A 235 -6.08 6.86 7.47
N ARG A 236 -6.87 7.83 7.98
CA ARG A 236 -6.37 9.04 8.65
C ARG A 236 -6.43 8.97 10.17
N VAL A 237 -7.17 7.99 10.69
CA VAL A 237 -7.15 7.59 12.09
C VAL A 237 -5.79 7.00 12.43
N ARG A 238 -5.11 7.59 13.41
CA ARG A 238 -3.79 7.12 13.85
C ARG A 238 -3.95 5.95 14.82
N PRO A 239 -2.93 5.09 14.98
CA PRO A 239 -2.97 4.02 15.97
C PRO A 239 -3.29 4.55 17.38
N GLY A 240 -4.25 3.91 18.03
CA GLY A 240 -4.72 4.25 19.38
C GLY A 240 -5.70 5.44 19.45
N ASP A 241 -6.04 6.09 18.35
CA ASP A 241 -6.98 7.22 18.38
C ASP A 241 -8.36 6.80 18.91
N ARG A 242 -8.95 7.65 19.76
CA ARG A 242 -10.35 7.57 20.16
C ARG A 242 -11.20 8.32 19.13
N VAL A 243 -12.07 7.60 18.43
CA VAL A 243 -12.88 8.12 17.34
C VAL A 243 -14.28 8.49 17.84
N LEU A 244 -14.74 9.68 17.48
CA LEU A 244 -16.14 10.09 17.57
C LEU A 244 -16.70 10.27 16.16
N ASP A 245 -17.85 9.66 15.87
CA ASP A 245 -18.58 9.83 14.63
C ASP A 245 -19.90 10.54 14.93
N ILE A 246 -20.04 11.77 14.44
CA ILE A 246 -21.18 12.64 14.74
C ILE A 246 -22.14 12.63 13.55
N ALA A 247 -23.41 12.36 13.83
CA ALA A 247 -24.44 11.98 12.85
C ALA A 247 -24.08 10.66 12.15
N CYS A 248 -23.81 9.62 12.96
CA CYS A 248 -23.35 8.32 12.46
C CYS A 248 -24.42 7.52 11.70
N GLY A 249 -25.68 7.99 11.70
CA GLY A 249 -26.81 7.32 11.06
C GLY A 249 -26.95 5.87 11.53
N LEU A 250 -27.12 4.96 10.57
CA LEU A 250 -27.25 3.52 10.84
C LEU A 250 -25.95 2.83 11.27
N GLY A 251 -24.83 3.55 11.41
CA GLY A 251 -23.62 3.06 12.07
C GLY A 251 -22.66 2.23 11.21
N TYR A 252 -22.88 2.12 9.89
CA TYR A 252 -21.99 1.38 8.99
C TYR A 252 -20.55 1.93 8.94
N GLY A 253 -20.36 3.22 9.25
CA GLY A 253 -19.05 3.83 9.40
C GLY A 253 -18.19 3.21 10.52
N ALA A 254 -18.81 2.60 11.53
CA ALA A 254 -18.13 2.01 12.67
C ALA A 254 -17.22 0.85 12.25
N THR A 255 -17.69 -0.04 11.39
CA THR A 255 -16.90 -1.19 10.93
C THR A 255 -15.86 -0.76 9.90
N GLN A 256 -16.22 0.17 9.01
CA GLN A 256 -15.28 0.80 8.07
C GLN A 256 -14.07 1.37 8.81
N ILE A 257 -14.28 2.15 9.87
CA ILE A 257 -13.18 2.72 10.66
C ILE A 257 -12.45 1.67 11.48
N THR A 258 -13.15 0.80 12.20
CA THR A 258 -12.49 -0.15 13.12
C THR A 258 -11.71 -1.26 12.40
N HIS A 259 -12.15 -1.71 11.23
CA HIS A 259 -11.48 -2.78 10.47
C HIS A 259 -10.35 -2.27 9.59
N ASN A 260 -10.37 -0.98 9.20
CA ASN A 260 -9.34 -0.37 8.36
C ASN A 260 -8.37 0.54 9.14
N SER A 261 -8.50 0.62 10.47
CA SER A 261 -7.61 1.39 11.32
C SER A 261 -7.20 0.59 12.56
N ARG A 262 -6.32 1.19 13.38
CA ARG A 262 -5.96 0.67 14.71
C ARG A 262 -6.47 1.60 15.81
N CYS A 263 -7.68 2.11 15.67
CA CYS A 263 -8.31 2.97 16.68
C CYS A 263 -8.43 2.23 18.02
N ALA A 264 -8.39 2.97 19.13
CA ALA A 264 -8.61 2.40 20.46
C ALA A 264 -10.09 2.19 20.76
N SER A 265 -10.94 3.09 20.26
CA SER A 265 -12.39 3.03 20.44
C SER A 265 -13.12 3.84 19.38
N TYR A 266 -14.36 3.47 19.13
CA TYR A 266 -15.28 4.19 18.27
C TYR A 266 -16.58 4.48 19.01
N LEU A 267 -17.06 5.71 18.93
CA LEU A 267 -18.35 6.14 19.46
C LEU A 267 -19.14 6.85 18.36
N GLY A 268 -20.26 6.26 17.94
CA GLY A 268 -21.21 6.89 17.02
C GLY A 268 -22.33 7.60 17.78
N ILE A 269 -22.69 8.81 17.38
CA ILE A 269 -23.82 9.56 17.92
C ILE A 269 -24.78 9.95 16.80
N ASP A 270 -26.07 9.67 17.01
CA ASP A 270 -27.17 10.08 16.14
C ASP A 270 -28.40 10.47 16.96
N ASN A 271 -29.27 11.32 16.41
CA ASN A 271 -30.45 11.80 17.14
C ASN A 271 -31.63 10.80 17.09
N SER A 272 -31.60 9.83 16.18
CA SER A 272 -32.69 8.89 15.92
C SER A 272 -32.60 7.63 16.79
N ASP A 273 -33.69 7.32 17.50
CA ASP A 273 -33.81 6.05 18.24
C ASP A 273 -33.71 4.85 17.31
N TYR A 274 -34.33 4.93 16.13
CA TYR A 274 -34.31 3.87 15.13
C TYR A 274 -32.88 3.61 14.64
N ALA A 275 -32.12 4.68 14.40
CA ALA A 275 -30.77 4.58 13.88
C ALA A 275 -29.82 3.92 14.89
N ILE A 276 -29.86 4.35 16.15
CA ILE A 276 -29.00 3.80 17.21
C ILE A 276 -29.35 2.34 17.53
N ASP A 277 -30.63 2.00 17.54
CA ASP A 277 -31.10 0.64 17.77
C ASP A 277 -30.68 -0.32 16.64
N TYR A 278 -30.76 0.13 15.38
CA TYR A 278 -30.21 -0.58 14.23
C TYR A 278 -28.68 -0.74 14.32
N ALA A 279 -27.96 0.35 14.61
CA ALA A 279 -26.51 0.36 14.67
C ALA A 279 -25.99 -0.59 15.76
N GLN A 280 -26.62 -0.57 16.94
CA GLN A 280 -26.29 -1.47 18.03
C GLN A 280 -26.56 -2.94 17.66
N ALA A 281 -27.71 -3.25 17.05
CA ALA A 281 -28.04 -4.61 16.62
C ALA A 281 -27.08 -5.13 15.53
N SER A 282 -26.68 -4.27 14.61
CA SER A 282 -25.89 -4.64 13.43
C SER A 282 -24.39 -4.70 13.73
N PHE A 283 -23.86 -3.76 14.53
CA PHE A 283 -22.42 -3.53 14.65
C PHE A 283 -21.88 -3.52 16.09
N GLY A 284 -22.75 -3.37 17.10
CA GLY A 284 -22.34 -3.12 18.50
C GLY A 284 -21.46 -4.21 19.13
N ASP A 285 -21.59 -5.46 18.69
CA ASP A 285 -20.78 -6.59 19.19
C ASP A 285 -19.66 -7.03 18.22
N GLU A 286 -19.45 -6.34 17.09
CA GLU A 286 -18.40 -6.74 16.12
C GLU A 286 -16.98 -6.48 16.63
N ALA A 287 -16.80 -5.50 17.51
CA ALA A 287 -15.54 -5.26 18.22
C ALA A 287 -15.81 -4.70 19.62
N ALA A 288 -14.99 -5.07 20.60
CA ALA A 288 -15.18 -4.71 22.02
C ALA A 288 -15.17 -3.19 22.33
N ALA A 289 -14.85 -2.35 21.35
CA ALA A 289 -14.68 -0.91 21.51
C ALA A 289 -15.62 -0.05 20.63
N ILE A 290 -16.64 -0.65 20.00
CA ILE A 290 -17.70 0.09 19.28
C ILE A 290 -18.84 0.39 20.24
N ARG A 291 -19.30 1.64 20.26
CA ARG A 291 -20.50 2.07 21.01
C ARG A 291 -21.32 3.03 20.18
N PHE A 292 -22.63 3.02 20.40
CA PHE A 292 -23.57 3.96 19.81
C PHE A 292 -24.40 4.62 20.90
N GLU A 293 -24.60 5.92 20.79
CA GLU A 293 -25.37 6.71 21.75
C GLU A 293 -26.35 7.63 21.03
N LYS A 294 -27.57 7.73 21.57
CA LYS A 294 -28.50 8.76 21.11
C LYS A 294 -28.06 10.14 21.61
N GLY A 295 -28.05 11.12 20.73
CA GLY A 295 -27.78 12.50 21.09
C GLY A 295 -28.20 13.50 20.03
N SER A 296 -28.84 14.59 20.46
CA SER A 296 -29.15 15.74 19.60
C SER A 296 -28.06 16.80 19.70
N LEU A 297 -27.72 17.39 18.56
CA LEU A 297 -26.79 18.51 18.48
C LEU A 297 -27.50 19.82 18.85
N PRO A 298 -26.85 20.74 19.58
CA PRO A 298 -25.47 20.64 20.09
C PRO A 298 -25.33 19.98 21.48
N GLU A 299 -26.43 19.67 22.17
CA GLU A 299 -26.43 19.30 23.59
C GLU A 299 -25.59 18.05 23.90
N CYS A 300 -25.62 17.05 23.01
CA CYS A 300 -24.88 15.80 23.21
C CYS A 300 -23.35 15.98 23.16
N LEU A 301 -22.87 17.01 22.44
CA LEU A 301 -21.46 17.39 22.42
C LEU A 301 -21.11 18.21 23.65
N ALA A 302 -21.94 19.19 24.00
CA ALA A 302 -21.73 20.06 25.17
C ALA A 302 -21.64 19.28 26.49
N ALA A 303 -22.33 18.14 26.60
CA ALA A 303 -22.30 17.26 27.76
C ALA A 303 -20.97 16.49 27.93
N ARG A 304 -20.07 16.52 26.93
CA ARG A 304 -18.82 15.75 26.92
C ARG A 304 -17.63 16.59 27.37
N GLU A 305 -16.66 15.94 27.98
CA GLU A 305 -15.42 16.59 28.42
C GLU A 305 -14.57 17.06 27.23
N ALA A 306 -13.82 18.14 27.41
CA ALA A 306 -12.88 18.61 26.40
C ALA A 306 -11.71 17.62 26.23
N ASP A 307 -11.06 17.65 25.06
CA ASP A 307 -9.87 16.83 24.76
C ASP A 307 -10.10 15.29 24.94
N SER A 308 -11.35 14.84 24.77
CA SER A 308 -11.77 13.45 24.96
C SER A 308 -11.62 12.56 23.72
N PHE A 309 -11.43 13.16 22.53
CA PHE A 309 -11.30 12.44 21.26
C PHE A 309 -10.06 12.86 20.49
N ASP A 310 -9.55 11.94 19.68
CA ASP A 310 -8.35 12.13 18.86
C ASP A 310 -8.69 12.36 17.39
N PHE A 311 -9.82 11.77 16.96
CA PHE A 311 -10.34 11.89 15.61
C PHE A 311 -11.86 12.06 15.67
N ILE A 312 -12.40 13.00 14.89
CA ILE A 312 -13.84 13.19 14.70
C ILE A 312 -14.16 12.98 13.22
N ALA A 313 -15.16 12.15 12.92
CA ALA A 313 -15.80 12.07 11.60
C ALA A 313 -17.20 12.72 11.67
N SER A 314 -17.58 13.47 10.64
CA SER A 314 -18.95 13.97 10.48
C SER A 314 -19.21 14.31 9.02
N PHE A 315 -20.02 13.50 8.35
CA PHE A 315 -20.28 13.63 6.91
C PHE A 315 -21.70 14.16 6.67
N GLU A 316 -21.84 15.10 5.73
CA GLU A 316 -23.14 15.61 5.28
C GLU A 316 -24.03 16.09 6.44
N THR A 317 -23.43 16.85 7.36
CA THR A 317 -24.09 17.31 8.60
C THR A 317 -24.21 18.83 8.67
N LEU A 318 -23.17 19.57 8.29
CA LEU A 318 -23.08 21.02 8.50
C LEU A 318 -24.17 21.83 7.77
N GLU A 319 -24.63 21.34 6.62
CA GLU A 319 -25.71 21.91 5.81
C GLU A 319 -27.07 21.86 6.49
N HIS A 320 -27.22 20.95 7.46
CA HIS A 320 -28.44 20.72 8.23
C HIS A 320 -28.43 21.41 9.60
N LEU A 321 -27.35 22.10 9.98
CA LEU A 321 -27.25 22.78 11.27
C LEU A 321 -27.63 24.24 11.17
N GLN A 322 -28.31 24.76 12.21
CA GLN A 322 -28.61 26.20 12.31
C GLN A 322 -27.40 27.04 12.74
N ASP A 323 -26.48 26.45 13.51
CA ASP A 323 -25.23 27.07 13.99
C ASP A 323 -24.00 26.19 13.66
N PRO A 324 -23.54 26.19 12.39
CA PRO A 324 -22.32 25.47 11.98
C PRO A 324 -21.08 25.87 12.78
N ALA A 325 -20.92 27.16 13.10
CA ALA A 325 -19.78 27.68 13.85
C ALA A 325 -19.75 27.12 15.28
N GLY A 326 -20.90 27.10 15.97
CA GLY A 326 -21.04 26.45 17.28
C GLY A 326 -20.68 24.98 17.26
N PHE A 327 -21.09 24.25 16.23
CA PHE A 327 -20.73 22.85 16.04
C PHE A 327 -19.22 22.64 15.85
N LEU A 328 -18.58 23.42 14.96
CA LEU A 328 -17.14 23.35 14.73
C LEU A 328 -16.35 23.67 15.99
N ARG A 329 -16.82 24.64 16.79
CA ARG A 329 -16.24 24.99 18.10
C ARG A 329 -16.31 23.84 19.09
N GLU A 330 -17.43 23.13 19.15
CA GLU A 330 -17.56 21.93 20.00
C GLU A 330 -16.65 20.81 19.49
N CYS A 331 -16.56 20.56 18.19
CA CYS A 331 -15.63 19.58 17.64
C CYS A 331 -14.18 19.89 18.04
N ARG A 332 -13.75 21.16 17.91
CA ARG A 332 -12.43 21.62 18.36
C ARG A 332 -12.24 21.46 19.87
N ARG A 333 -13.26 21.73 20.68
CA ARG A 333 -13.20 21.57 22.14
C ARG A 333 -12.99 20.10 22.52
N LEU A 334 -13.68 19.19 21.85
CA LEU A 334 -13.62 17.74 22.09
C LEU A 334 -12.33 17.09 21.60
N LEU A 335 -11.72 17.62 20.54
CA LEU A 335 -10.45 17.13 20.03
C LEU A 335 -9.28 17.45 20.97
N THR A 336 -8.41 16.48 21.22
CA THR A 336 -7.09 16.73 21.81
C THR A 336 -6.25 17.66 20.93
N PRO A 337 -5.24 18.36 21.45
CA PRO A 337 -4.31 19.14 20.61
C PRO A 337 -3.64 18.28 19.53
N GLY A 338 -3.67 18.72 18.27
CA GLY A 338 -3.22 17.92 17.14
C GLY A 338 -4.18 16.79 16.71
N GLY A 339 -5.34 16.67 17.36
CA GLY A 339 -6.45 15.81 16.93
C GLY A 339 -7.08 16.29 15.63
N ARG A 340 -7.73 15.38 14.89
CA ARG A 340 -8.20 15.62 13.53
C ARG A 340 -9.73 15.57 13.41
N LEU A 341 -10.29 16.46 12.61
CA LEU A 341 -11.68 16.45 12.16
C LEU A 341 -11.70 16.12 10.66
N MET A 342 -12.42 15.09 10.26
CA MET A 342 -12.74 14.84 8.86
C MET A 342 -14.23 15.07 8.64
N LEU A 343 -14.56 15.90 7.65
CA LEU A 343 -15.94 16.25 7.33
C LEU A 343 -16.19 16.34 5.83
N SER A 344 -17.47 16.30 5.45
CA SER A 344 -17.90 16.58 4.08
C SER A 344 -19.14 17.47 4.04
N VAL A 345 -19.21 18.30 3.00
CA VAL A 345 -20.40 19.11 2.68
C VAL A 345 -20.69 19.10 1.18
N PRO A 346 -21.96 19.27 0.78
CA PRO A 346 -22.34 19.53 -0.59
C PRO A 346 -21.62 20.74 -1.20
N ASN A 347 -20.96 20.60 -2.36
CA ASN A 347 -20.28 21.70 -3.04
C ASN A 347 -21.20 22.35 -4.07
N ASP A 348 -21.62 23.58 -3.79
CA ASP A 348 -22.49 24.40 -4.64
C ASP A 348 -23.68 23.59 -5.19
N TRP A 349 -24.43 22.97 -4.27
CA TRP A 349 -25.56 22.08 -4.59
C TRP A 349 -26.82 22.84 -5.02
N THR A 350 -26.65 23.82 -5.91
CA THR A 350 -27.72 24.67 -6.42
C THR A 350 -28.12 24.28 -7.84
N GLU A 351 -29.41 24.43 -8.15
CA GLU A 351 -29.96 24.28 -9.49
C GLU A 351 -29.74 25.55 -10.33
N ALA A 352 -30.19 25.54 -11.60
CA ALA A 352 -30.04 26.69 -12.51
C ALA A 352 -30.69 28.00 -12.01
N ASP A 353 -31.61 27.93 -11.05
CA ASP A 353 -32.21 29.08 -10.39
C ASP A 353 -31.40 29.58 -9.18
N GLY A 354 -30.26 28.96 -8.89
CA GLY A 354 -29.34 29.30 -7.81
C GLY A 354 -29.80 28.84 -6.43
N LYS A 355 -30.83 27.98 -6.34
CA LYS A 355 -31.34 27.46 -5.06
C LYS A 355 -30.95 26.02 -4.84
N ASP A 356 -30.73 25.67 -3.58
CA ASP A 356 -30.62 24.27 -3.18
C ASP A 356 -31.99 23.60 -3.27
N PRO A 357 -32.12 22.49 -4.00
CA PRO A 357 -33.39 21.78 -4.13
C PRO A 357 -33.78 21.03 -2.84
N ASN A 358 -32.86 20.83 -1.89
CA ASN A 358 -33.16 20.14 -0.63
C ASN A 358 -33.72 21.13 0.42
N PRO A 359 -34.99 20.99 0.83
CA PRO A 359 -35.61 21.89 1.81
C PRO A 359 -35.02 21.76 3.23
N HIS A 360 -34.23 20.72 3.49
CA HIS A 360 -33.56 20.50 4.77
C HIS A 360 -32.15 21.09 4.85
N HIS A 361 -31.64 21.68 3.76
CA HIS A 361 -30.39 22.43 3.79
C HIS A 361 -30.65 23.89 4.21
N PHE A 362 -30.09 24.29 5.35
CA PHE A 362 -30.09 25.69 5.77
C PHE A 362 -29.00 26.50 5.06
N HIS A 363 -28.05 25.80 4.44
CA HIS A 363 -26.78 26.38 3.99
C HIS A 363 -26.32 25.75 2.68
N VAL A 364 -26.08 26.59 1.68
CA VAL A 364 -25.27 26.21 0.51
C VAL A 364 -23.79 26.39 0.87
N TYR A 365 -23.01 25.33 0.70
CA TYR A 365 -21.57 25.37 0.89
C TYR A 365 -20.83 25.54 -0.44
N THR A 366 -19.68 26.19 -0.34
CA THR A 366 -18.65 26.29 -1.37
C THR A 366 -17.31 26.10 -0.69
N TRP A 367 -16.26 25.82 -1.46
CA TRP A 367 -14.90 25.76 -0.94
C TRP A 367 -14.53 27.00 -0.10
N ASN A 368 -14.81 28.20 -0.59
CA ASN A 368 -14.50 29.44 0.11
C ASN A 368 -15.15 29.50 1.49
N ARG A 369 -16.44 29.16 1.57
CA ARG A 369 -17.20 29.20 2.82
C ARG A 369 -16.64 28.20 3.84
N ILE A 370 -16.52 26.93 3.47
CA ILE A 370 -16.09 25.89 4.43
C ILE A 370 -14.64 26.10 4.90
N LEU A 371 -13.76 26.56 4.00
CA LEU A 371 -12.38 26.91 4.36
C LEU A 371 -12.34 28.14 5.29
N GLN A 372 -13.20 29.13 5.08
CA GLN A 372 -13.30 30.30 5.96
C GLN A 372 -13.80 29.91 7.35
N GLU A 373 -14.92 29.19 7.45
CA GLU A 373 -15.49 28.77 8.74
C GLU A 373 -14.51 27.93 9.57
N LEU A 374 -13.81 26.97 8.93
CA LEU A 374 -12.77 26.19 9.61
C LEU A 374 -11.62 27.06 10.13
N ARG A 375 -11.15 28.04 9.35
CA ARG A 375 -10.07 28.96 9.75
C ARG A 375 -10.51 29.91 10.87
N GLU A 376 -11.74 30.40 10.82
CA GLU A 376 -12.31 31.29 11.85
C GLU A 376 -12.47 30.57 13.19
N GLU A 377 -12.90 29.30 13.15
CA GLU A 377 -12.89 28.41 14.33
C GLU A 377 -11.48 27.83 14.61
N GLY A 378 -10.44 28.32 13.92
CA GLY A 378 -9.02 28.13 14.21
C GLY A 378 -8.42 26.78 13.82
N PHE A 379 -9.08 25.99 12.98
CA PHE A 379 -8.53 24.72 12.51
C PHE A 379 -7.39 24.93 11.50
N LEU A 380 -6.41 24.03 11.55
CA LEU A 380 -5.36 23.90 10.55
C LEU A 380 -5.80 22.91 9.47
N ILE A 381 -5.92 23.34 8.22
CA ILE A 381 -6.42 22.47 7.14
C ILE A 381 -5.27 21.60 6.61
N GLU A 382 -5.39 20.28 6.80
CA GLU A 382 -4.38 19.30 6.34
C GLU A 382 -4.64 18.82 4.92
N GLN A 383 -5.89 18.64 4.52
CA GLN A 383 -6.21 18.10 3.20
C GLN A 383 -7.59 18.54 2.74
N THR A 384 -7.70 18.72 1.44
CA THR A 384 -8.93 19.02 0.73
C THR A 384 -9.08 18.07 -0.45
N VAL A 385 -10.26 17.46 -0.57
CA VAL A 385 -10.60 16.52 -1.64
C VAL A 385 -11.92 16.95 -2.28
N ALA A 386 -11.93 17.07 -3.60
CA ALA A 386 -13.15 17.16 -4.39
C ALA A 386 -13.55 15.73 -4.80
N GLU A 387 -14.71 15.28 -4.32
CA GLU A 387 -15.27 13.99 -4.72
C GLU A 387 -16.34 14.21 -5.79
N THR A 388 -16.19 13.51 -6.91
CA THR A 388 -17.19 13.43 -7.99
C THR A 388 -17.73 12.01 -8.00
N VAL A 389 -19.05 11.84 -7.99
CA VAL A 389 -19.70 10.52 -7.94
C VAL A 389 -20.37 10.21 -9.28
N SER A 390 -21.07 11.20 -9.82
CA SER A 390 -21.88 11.12 -11.03
C SER A 390 -21.91 12.42 -11.84
N ARG A 391 -21.66 13.57 -11.21
CA ARG A 391 -21.72 14.88 -11.87
C ARG A 391 -20.82 15.90 -11.18
N ARG A 392 -20.50 17.02 -11.81
CA ARG A 392 -19.89 18.18 -11.14
C ARG A 392 -20.26 19.44 -11.90
N LYS A 393 -20.11 20.60 -11.26
CA LYS A 393 -20.35 21.87 -11.94
C LYS A 393 -19.19 22.26 -12.86
N GLU A 394 -19.53 22.56 -14.09
CA GLU A 394 -18.65 23.12 -15.12
C GLU A 394 -19.34 24.38 -15.68
N ASP A 395 -18.66 25.52 -15.62
CA ASP A 395 -19.21 26.83 -16.00
C ASP A 395 -20.59 27.16 -15.37
N GLY A 396 -20.81 26.69 -14.13
CA GLY A 396 -22.04 26.92 -13.36
C GLY A 396 -23.19 25.94 -13.64
N ALA A 397 -23.00 24.96 -14.52
CA ALA A 397 -24.01 23.93 -14.85
C ALA A 397 -23.54 22.53 -14.48
N TRP A 398 -24.47 21.64 -14.11
CA TRP A 398 -24.17 20.23 -13.84
C TRP A 398 -23.80 19.48 -15.12
N ALA A 399 -22.61 18.87 -15.14
CA ALA A 399 -22.14 17.96 -16.17
C ALA A 399 -21.93 16.56 -15.59
N THR A 400 -22.26 15.51 -16.34
CA THR A 400 -22.09 14.10 -15.92
C THR A 400 -20.61 13.70 -15.95
N HIS A 401 -20.15 13.03 -14.90
CA HIS A 401 -18.78 12.55 -14.73
C HIS A 401 -18.74 11.20 -14.00
N GLY A 402 -17.58 10.56 -14.05
CA GLY A 402 -17.31 9.34 -13.30
C GLY A 402 -16.93 9.58 -11.83
N TYR A 403 -16.73 8.48 -11.09
CA TYR A 403 -16.11 8.44 -9.78
C TYR A 403 -14.71 9.02 -9.83
N GLU A 404 -14.52 10.10 -9.09
CA GLU A 404 -13.22 10.73 -8.93
C GLU A 404 -13.04 11.15 -7.48
N TRP A 405 -11.89 10.78 -6.92
CA TRP A 405 -11.43 11.27 -5.62
C TRP A 405 -10.17 12.10 -5.88
N ARG A 406 -10.33 13.42 -6.00
CA ARG A 406 -9.22 14.31 -6.38
C ARG A 406 -8.79 15.15 -5.20
N GLU A 407 -7.54 14.97 -4.82
CA GLU A 407 -6.89 15.78 -3.81
C GLU A 407 -6.39 17.10 -4.41
N HIS A 408 -6.62 18.19 -3.71
CA HIS A 408 -6.21 19.54 -4.13
C HIS A 408 -5.37 20.21 -3.05
N GLU A 409 -4.51 21.14 -3.46
CA GLU A 409 -3.82 22.02 -2.51
C GLU A 409 -4.80 23.02 -1.90
N VAL A 410 -4.68 23.23 -0.58
CA VAL A 410 -5.54 24.15 0.19
C VAL A 410 -5.55 25.57 -0.39
N ARG A 411 -4.44 26.00 -1.03
CA ARG A 411 -4.30 27.35 -1.60
C ARG A 411 -4.96 27.53 -2.97
N SER A 412 -5.34 26.44 -3.64
CA SER A 412 -5.88 26.47 -5.01
C SER A 412 -7.20 25.70 -5.17
N VAL A 413 -7.71 25.08 -4.10
CA VAL A 413 -8.94 24.28 -4.14
C VAL A 413 -10.23 25.09 -4.35
N GLU A 414 -10.19 26.42 -4.22
CA GLU A 414 -11.36 27.30 -4.27
C GLU A 414 -12.22 27.13 -5.54
N THR A 415 -11.60 26.70 -6.64
CA THR A 415 -12.25 26.44 -7.93
C THR A 415 -12.34 24.95 -8.28
N ALA A 416 -12.04 24.05 -7.34
CA ALA A 416 -12.06 22.62 -7.60
C ALA A 416 -13.51 22.14 -7.81
N ALA A 417 -13.73 21.54 -8.99
CA ALA A 417 -15.01 20.94 -9.34
C ALA A 417 -15.16 19.56 -8.69
N GLY A 418 -16.33 19.30 -8.12
CA GLY A 418 -16.73 18.04 -7.51
C GLY A 418 -18.13 18.18 -6.92
N GLU A 419 -18.80 17.07 -6.67
CA GLU A 419 -20.06 17.09 -5.92
C GLU A 419 -19.76 17.54 -4.53
N TRP A 420 -18.84 16.88 -3.82
CA TRP A 420 -18.60 17.13 -2.39
C TRP A 420 -17.24 17.78 -2.11
N CYS A 421 -17.25 18.69 -1.13
CA CYS A 421 -16.06 19.17 -0.46
C CYS A 421 -15.76 18.26 0.72
N ILE A 422 -14.63 17.55 0.69
CA ILE A 422 -14.16 16.71 1.80
C ILE A 422 -12.91 17.33 2.39
N LEU A 423 -12.87 17.51 3.71
CA LEU A 423 -11.77 18.18 4.40
C LEU A 423 -11.25 17.35 5.55
N LEU A 424 -9.92 17.33 5.70
CA LEU A 424 -9.24 16.92 6.92
C LEU A 424 -8.63 18.17 7.56
N ALA A 425 -9.03 18.44 8.79
CA ALA A 425 -8.60 19.60 9.56
C ALA A 425 -8.04 19.16 10.92
N MET A 426 -7.13 19.92 11.50
CA MET A 426 -6.43 19.58 12.74
C MET A 426 -6.59 20.72 13.76
N LYS A 427 -6.92 20.37 15.01
CA LYS A 427 -6.83 21.32 16.13
C LYS A 427 -5.36 21.71 16.33
N SER A 428 -5.07 22.99 16.53
CA SER A 428 -3.68 23.42 16.72
C SER A 428 -3.03 22.67 17.88
N PRO A 429 -1.79 22.14 17.70
CA PRO A 429 -1.07 21.49 18.80
C PRO A 429 -0.65 22.49 19.89
N PHE A 430 -0.82 23.80 19.69
CA PHE A 430 -0.43 24.85 20.63
C PHE A 430 -1.58 25.29 21.55
N GLU A 431 -2.78 24.77 21.34
CA GLU A 431 -3.92 25.04 22.21
C GLU A 431 -3.86 24.17 23.45
N ASN A 432 -3.38 24.75 24.55
CA ASN A 432 -3.20 24.03 25.80
C ASN A 432 -4.34 24.35 26.79
N THR A 433 -5.32 23.44 26.88
CA THR A 433 -6.51 23.61 27.73
C THR A 433 -6.52 22.80 29.03
N LYS A 434 -5.39 22.20 29.45
CA LYS A 434 -5.17 21.34 30.64
C LYS A 434 -5.04 19.83 30.36
N ALA A 435 -5.07 19.37 29.11
CA ALA A 435 -4.95 17.95 28.78
C ALA A 435 -3.53 17.40 29.00
N ALA A 436 -3.42 16.29 29.74
CA ALA A 436 -2.18 15.54 29.85
C ALA A 436 -1.91 14.78 28.54
N PHE A 437 -0.71 14.89 27.98
CA PHE A 437 -0.35 14.13 26.79
C PHE A 437 -0.24 12.63 27.13
N THR A 438 -0.96 11.82 26.36
CA THR A 438 -0.85 10.37 26.36
C THR A 438 -0.50 9.90 24.96
N ASN A 439 0.55 9.10 24.83
CA ASN A 439 0.89 8.49 23.55
C ASN A 439 -0.04 7.31 23.27
N SER A 440 -1.17 7.57 22.62
CA SER A 440 -2.20 6.57 22.33
C SER A 440 -1.70 5.40 21.48
N ALA A 441 -0.74 5.65 20.58
CA ALA A 441 -0.14 4.61 19.74
C ALA A 441 0.65 3.56 20.56
N PHE A 442 1.09 3.92 21.77
CA PHE A 442 1.95 3.09 22.62
C PHE A 442 1.52 3.14 24.09
N ALA A 443 0.21 3.13 24.35
CA ALA A 443 -0.35 3.29 25.69
C ALA A 443 0.20 2.26 26.69
N GLU A 444 0.51 1.03 26.25
CA GLU A 444 1.09 -0.03 27.11
C GLU A 444 2.59 0.17 27.41
N ALA A 445 3.30 0.97 26.61
CA ALA A 445 4.71 1.31 26.86
C ALA A 445 4.85 2.49 27.84
N VAL A 446 3.75 3.16 28.19
CA VAL A 446 3.72 4.25 29.17
C VAL A 446 4.06 3.68 30.55
N GLY A 447 5.32 3.86 30.96
CA GLY A 447 5.88 3.34 32.22
C GLY A 447 7.09 2.43 32.07
N GLN A 448 7.36 1.91 30.86
CA GLN A 448 8.62 1.25 30.52
C GLN A 448 9.57 2.31 29.91
N SER A 449 10.33 2.96 30.79
CA SER A 449 11.09 4.19 30.54
C SER A 449 12.22 4.03 29.52
N SER A 450 11.93 4.20 28.22
CA SER A 450 12.96 4.47 27.23
C SER A 450 12.83 5.87 26.66
N ASN A 451 13.98 6.50 26.40
CA ASN A 451 14.05 7.87 25.87
C ASN A 451 13.32 8.02 24.53
N VAL A 452 13.08 6.93 23.80
CA VAL A 452 12.40 6.93 22.50
C VAL A 452 10.89 7.13 22.63
N MET A 453 10.32 6.76 23.78
CA MET A 453 8.87 6.73 24.00
C MET A 453 8.39 7.76 25.03
N ASP A 454 9.29 8.28 25.87
CA ASP A 454 8.98 9.29 26.89
C ASP A 454 8.89 10.71 26.30
N PHE A 455 7.85 10.96 25.52
CA PHE A 455 7.61 12.28 24.94
C PHE A 455 7.14 13.31 25.96
N SER A 456 6.30 12.90 26.92
CA SER A 456 5.68 13.79 27.90
C SER A 456 6.70 14.55 28.75
N ASN A 457 7.81 13.92 29.12
CA ASN A 457 8.83 14.54 29.97
C ASN A 457 9.97 15.20 29.17
N GLN A 458 10.09 14.91 27.87
CA GLN A 458 11.23 15.33 27.06
C GLN A 458 10.92 16.53 26.14
N TYR A 459 9.65 16.81 25.84
CA TYR A 459 9.23 17.96 25.04
C TYR A 459 8.53 19.02 25.90
N GLU A 460 8.66 20.30 25.54
CA GLU A 460 7.86 21.37 26.15
C GLU A 460 6.40 21.23 25.70
N ASN A 461 6.20 20.94 24.41
CA ASN A 461 4.92 20.58 23.85
C ASN A 461 4.96 19.16 23.26
N PRO A 462 4.60 18.13 24.05
CA PRO A 462 4.60 16.74 23.57
C PRO A 462 3.58 16.48 22.46
N TRP A 463 2.56 17.33 22.26
CA TRP A 463 1.59 17.18 21.17
C TRP A 463 2.21 17.37 19.77
N LEU A 464 3.39 18.00 19.68
CA LEU A 464 4.15 18.11 18.42
C LEU A 464 4.53 16.74 17.84
N VAL A 465 4.60 15.70 18.67
CA VAL A 465 4.86 14.32 18.25
C VAL A 465 3.84 13.86 17.21
N ARG A 466 2.56 14.22 17.44
CA ARG A 466 1.44 13.81 16.57
C ARG A 466 1.21 14.76 15.41
N SER A 467 1.66 16.00 15.47
CA SER A 467 1.38 17.01 14.43
C SER A 467 2.57 17.31 13.50
N LEU A 468 3.81 17.28 13.99
CA LEU A 468 5.00 17.77 13.27
C LEU A 468 6.16 16.76 13.19
N ILE A 469 6.32 15.89 14.20
CA ILE A 469 7.59 15.16 14.41
C ILE A 469 7.54 13.74 13.84
N THR A 470 6.61 12.90 14.29
CA THR A 470 6.65 11.46 14.01
C THR A 470 5.99 11.15 12.68
N ARG A 471 6.75 10.64 11.72
CA ARG A 471 6.22 10.18 10.42
C ARG A 471 5.15 9.10 10.63
N GLY A 472 4.06 9.18 9.86
CA GLY A 472 2.88 8.32 10.03
C GLY A 472 1.88 8.83 11.08
N LEU A 473 2.29 9.74 11.97
CA LEU A 473 1.37 10.46 12.86
C LEU A 473 1.19 11.92 12.38
N ARG A 474 2.29 12.63 12.11
CA ARG A 474 2.30 14.03 11.68
C ARG A 474 1.53 14.29 10.38
N THR A 475 1.26 15.56 10.10
CA THR A 475 0.76 15.96 8.79
C THR A 475 1.78 15.64 7.69
N GLU A 476 1.31 15.21 6.52
CA GLU A 476 2.18 14.93 5.37
C GLU A 476 2.35 16.15 4.46
N ARG A 477 1.61 17.24 4.72
CA ARG A 477 1.73 18.49 3.94
C ARG A 477 2.99 19.25 4.30
N ALA A 478 3.88 19.38 3.32
CA ALA A 478 5.08 20.19 3.48
C ALA A 478 4.78 21.64 3.88
N ALA A 479 3.76 22.29 3.29
CA ALA A 479 3.39 23.66 3.65
C ALA A 479 3.00 23.80 5.14
N LEU A 480 2.12 22.92 5.63
CA LEU A 480 1.70 22.94 7.03
C LEU A 480 2.83 22.53 7.99
N GLN A 481 3.70 21.60 7.59
CA GLN A 481 4.91 21.28 8.36
C GLN A 481 5.81 22.51 8.53
N HIS A 482 5.96 23.34 7.49
CA HIS A 482 6.73 24.58 7.59
C HIS A 482 6.08 25.61 8.51
N GLU A 483 4.77 25.81 8.39
CA GLU A 483 4.00 26.76 9.21
C GLU A 483 4.09 26.39 10.69
N LEU A 484 3.87 25.10 11.02
CA LEU A 484 4.03 24.58 12.37
C LEU A 484 5.47 24.72 12.87
N ALA A 485 6.47 24.41 12.04
CA ALA A 485 7.87 24.56 12.42
C ALA A 485 8.23 26.03 12.70
N ASP A 486 7.77 26.99 11.87
CA ASP A 486 7.99 28.42 12.11
C ASP A 486 7.33 28.88 13.41
N GLU A 487 6.13 28.39 13.70
CA GLU A 487 5.44 28.69 14.94
C GLU A 487 6.21 28.16 16.16
N VAL A 488 6.73 26.93 16.10
CA VAL A 488 7.62 26.40 17.16
C VAL A 488 8.87 27.28 17.32
N LEU A 489 9.53 27.65 16.21
CA LEU A 489 10.76 28.45 16.23
C LEU A 489 10.55 29.87 16.79
N GLY A 490 9.34 30.43 16.62
CA GLY A 490 8.94 31.72 17.19
C GLY A 490 8.59 31.66 18.68
N ARG A 491 8.11 30.50 19.17
CA ARG A 491 7.69 30.30 20.56
C ARG A 491 8.82 29.81 21.47
N SER A 492 9.72 28.95 20.98
CA SER A 492 10.75 28.30 21.79
C SER A 492 12.18 28.70 21.40
N GLN A 493 12.97 29.07 22.42
CA GLN A 493 14.34 29.58 22.23
C GLN A 493 15.44 28.52 22.45
N ARG A 494 15.26 27.58 23.39
CA ARG A 494 16.22 26.50 23.70
C ARG A 494 15.50 25.28 24.29
N SER A 495 14.97 24.43 23.41
CA SER A 495 14.31 23.18 23.84
C SER A 495 14.34 22.11 22.75
N ALA A 496 13.94 20.89 23.13
CA ALA A 496 13.73 19.78 22.22
C ALA A 496 12.77 20.13 21.06
N ASP A 497 11.73 20.93 21.32
CA ASP A 497 10.74 21.37 20.33
C ASP A 497 11.43 22.17 19.22
N ARG A 498 12.32 23.10 19.59
CA ARG A 498 13.13 23.86 18.65
C ARG A 498 14.03 22.94 17.81
N GLY A 499 14.66 21.97 18.45
CA GLY A 499 15.47 20.95 17.76
C GLY A 499 14.67 20.19 16.71
N ALA A 500 13.43 19.81 17.06
CA ALA A 500 12.51 19.12 16.17
C ALA A 500 12.10 19.98 14.97
N ALA A 501 11.71 21.24 15.21
CA ALA A 501 11.30 22.17 14.17
C ALA A 501 12.44 22.49 13.19
N LEU A 502 13.66 22.72 13.69
CA LEU A 502 14.85 22.89 12.84
C LEU A 502 15.11 21.66 11.98
N CYS A 503 14.90 20.46 12.54
CA CYS A 503 15.12 19.23 11.80
C CYS A 503 14.10 19.09 10.66
N VAL A 504 12.84 19.47 10.87
CA VAL A 504 11.85 19.54 9.80
C VAL A 504 12.32 20.49 8.69
N LYS A 505 12.70 21.73 9.03
CA LYS A 505 13.21 22.70 8.05
C LYS A 505 14.41 22.17 7.25
N ALA A 506 15.38 21.56 7.94
CA ALA A 506 16.58 21.02 7.30
C ALA A 506 16.26 19.87 6.33
N TYR A 507 15.40 18.93 6.72
CA TYR A 507 15.06 17.80 5.87
C TYR A 507 14.15 18.17 4.69
N VAL A 508 13.30 19.19 4.83
CA VAL A 508 12.53 19.68 3.68
C VAL A 508 13.46 20.31 2.63
N GLN A 509 14.44 21.11 3.04
CA GLN A 509 15.46 21.63 2.12
C GLN A 509 16.33 20.52 1.50
N LEU A 510 16.62 19.45 2.24
CA LEU A 510 17.26 18.26 1.69
C LEU A 510 16.37 17.51 0.70
N GLY A 511 15.04 17.60 0.80
CA GLY A 511 14.11 17.00 -0.15
C GLY A 511 13.93 17.80 -1.45
N GLY A 512 14.17 19.12 -1.42
CA GLY A 512 13.96 20.02 -2.56
C GLY A 512 15.23 20.54 -3.23
N GLU A 513 15.03 21.38 -4.24
CA GLU A 513 16.08 22.15 -4.92
C GLU A 513 16.13 23.58 -4.34
N SER A 514 16.77 23.75 -3.18
CA SER A 514 16.96 25.07 -2.56
C SER A 514 18.32 25.67 -2.90
N ALA A 515 18.35 26.98 -3.14
CA ALA A 515 19.61 27.71 -3.30
C ALA A 515 20.38 27.77 -1.96
N TRP A 516 21.71 27.96 -2.01
CA TRP A 516 22.51 28.09 -0.78
C TRP A 516 22.05 29.25 0.11
N SER A 517 21.69 30.40 -0.49
CA SER A 517 21.19 31.57 0.24
C SER A 517 19.97 31.27 1.10
N GLU A 518 19.17 30.28 0.72
CA GLU A 518 17.99 29.82 1.46
C GLU A 518 18.36 28.77 2.52
N SER A 519 19.43 28.01 2.28
CA SER A 519 19.88 26.92 3.15
C SER A 519 20.82 27.40 4.27
N GLU A 520 21.58 28.47 4.02
CA GLU A 520 22.58 29.00 4.95
C GLU A 520 22.01 29.36 6.33
N PRO A 521 20.86 30.07 6.45
CA PRO A 521 20.27 30.37 7.76
C PRO A 521 19.86 29.10 8.53
N VAL A 522 19.41 28.06 7.81
CA VAL A 522 19.02 26.78 8.39
C VAL A 522 20.25 26.02 8.87
N VAL A 523 21.33 25.99 8.08
CA VAL A 523 22.61 25.38 8.48
C VAL A 523 23.19 26.08 9.70
N GLU A 524 23.17 27.42 9.74
CA GLU A 524 23.59 28.20 10.90
C GLU A 524 22.77 27.89 12.15
N ALA A 525 21.45 27.72 12.00
CA ALA A 525 20.59 27.34 13.11
C ALA A 525 20.88 25.91 13.59
N CYS A 526 21.13 24.96 12.68
CA CYS A 526 21.53 23.59 13.01
C CYS A 526 22.84 23.57 13.80
N GLU A 527 23.86 24.28 13.31
CA GLU A 527 25.19 24.39 13.94
C GLU A 527 25.08 24.97 15.35
N ARG A 528 24.35 26.10 15.49
CA ARG A 528 24.13 26.74 16.78
C ARG A 528 23.39 25.83 17.77
N TYR A 529 22.35 25.14 17.33
CA TYR A 529 21.61 24.23 18.19
C TYR A 529 22.51 23.09 18.67
N ALA A 530 23.15 22.38 17.72
CA ALA A 530 23.99 21.22 18.04
C ALA A 530 25.17 21.58 18.95
N GLY A 531 25.72 22.80 18.84
CA GLY A 531 26.79 23.30 19.70
C GLY A 531 26.34 23.80 21.08
N SER A 532 25.03 23.96 21.30
CA SER A 532 24.49 24.52 22.54
C SER A 532 23.98 23.48 23.54
N VAL A 533 23.80 22.22 23.11
CA VAL A 533 23.22 21.15 23.94
C VAL A 533 24.21 20.71 25.02
N ASP A 534 23.75 20.70 26.28
CA ASP A 534 24.49 20.12 27.40
C ASP A 534 24.33 18.59 27.40
N VAL A 535 25.32 17.91 26.82
CA VAL A 535 25.34 16.46 26.69
C VAL A 535 25.49 15.72 28.03
N GLY A 536 25.84 16.41 29.13
CA GLY A 536 26.01 15.81 30.45
C GLY A 536 24.76 15.92 31.31
N ALA A 537 24.09 17.09 31.28
CA ALA A 537 23.00 17.41 32.21
C ALA A 537 21.62 17.63 31.56
N GLY A 538 21.52 17.84 30.24
CA GLY A 538 20.24 18.12 29.56
C GLY A 538 19.37 16.88 29.28
N PRO A 539 18.10 17.01 28.87
CA PRO A 539 17.27 15.87 28.47
C PRO A 539 17.90 15.04 27.32
N PRO A 540 17.82 13.69 27.34
CA PRO A 540 18.38 12.86 26.27
C PRO A 540 17.88 13.20 24.86
N ILE A 541 16.62 13.64 24.71
CA ILE A 541 16.07 14.06 23.41
C ILE A 541 16.82 15.23 22.77
N GLU A 542 17.45 16.11 23.56
CA GLU A 542 18.21 17.23 22.99
C GLU A 542 19.45 16.73 22.27
N VAL A 543 20.08 15.66 22.77
CA VAL A 543 21.18 14.97 22.10
C VAL A 543 20.71 14.35 20.79
N ARG A 544 19.50 13.76 20.76
CA ARG A 544 18.89 13.25 19.52
C ARG A 544 18.77 14.33 18.45
N TRP A 545 18.32 15.52 18.83
CA TRP A 545 18.21 16.64 17.89
C TRP A 545 19.58 17.19 17.51
N ALA A 546 20.52 17.33 18.45
CA ALA A 546 21.88 17.78 18.15
C ALA A 546 22.59 16.88 17.12
N VAL A 547 22.54 15.55 17.31
CA VAL A 547 23.12 14.58 16.37
C VAL A 547 22.49 14.72 14.98
N SER A 548 21.16 14.78 14.93
CA SER A 548 20.44 14.85 13.65
C SER A 548 20.65 16.18 12.92
N LEU A 549 20.71 17.29 13.65
CA LEU A 549 20.93 18.62 13.08
C LEU A 549 22.37 18.82 12.62
N ALA A 550 23.35 18.32 13.37
CA ALA A 550 24.74 18.29 12.93
C ALA A 550 24.88 17.50 11.62
N TYR A 551 24.24 16.32 11.55
CA TYR A 551 24.24 15.51 10.33
C TYR A 551 23.52 16.20 9.16
N ALA A 552 22.29 16.66 9.35
CA ALA A 552 21.49 17.29 8.31
C ALA A 552 22.11 18.61 7.82
N GLY A 553 22.62 19.43 8.73
CA GLY A 553 23.37 20.65 8.40
C GLY A 553 24.65 20.34 7.61
N GLY A 554 25.36 19.26 7.97
CA GLY A 554 26.51 18.77 7.21
C GLY A 554 26.15 18.36 5.78
N LEU A 555 25.02 17.66 5.59
CA LEU A 555 24.50 17.30 4.28
C LEU A 555 24.12 18.53 3.43
N LEU A 556 23.44 19.50 4.02
CA LEU A 556 23.07 20.76 3.34
C LEU A 556 24.32 21.54 2.91
N ALA A 557 25.28 21.71 3.83
CA ALA A 557 26.55 22.35 3.52
C ALA A 557 27.29 21.61 2.39
N MET A 558 27.29 20.28 2.39
CA MET A 558 27.90 19.48 1.33
C MET A 558 27.21 19.67 -0.02
N ARG A 559 25.86 19.67 -0.05
CA ARG A 559 25.07 19.90 -1.27
C ARG A 559 25.38 21.26 -1.90
N SER A 560 25.61 22.26 -1.08
CA SER A 560 25.92 23.62 -1.51
C SER A 560 27.42 23.91 -1.70
N GLY A 561 28.26 22.87 -1.69
CA GLY A 561 29.70 22.99 -1.93
C GLY A 561 30.52 23.57 -0.77
N GLN A 562 29.91 23.80 0.40
CA GLN A 562 30.56 24.36 1.59
C GLN A 562 31.32 23.28 2.37
N ARG A 563 32.38 22.77 1.75
CA ARG A 563 33.06 21.53 2.16
C ARG A 563 33.64 21.55 3.57
N ASP A 564 34.30 22.64 3.97
CA ASP A 564 34.90 22.75 5.31
C ASP A 564 33.84 22.78 6.41
N ARG A 565 32.73 23.47 6.14
CA ARG A 565 31.59 23.53 7.07
C ARG A 565 30.90 22.17 7.17
N ALA A 566 30.74 21.47 6.04
CA ALA A 566 30.23 20.11 6.02
C ALA A 566 31.10 19.17 6.87
N LYS A 567 32.43 19.20 6.71
CA LYS A 567 33.35 18.38 7.53
C LYS A 567 33.18 18.67 9.03
N ARG A 568 33.13 19.94 9.44
CA ARG A 568 32.94 20.30 10.87
C ARG A 568 31.62 19.79 11.44
N LEU A 569 30.51 19.95 10.71
CA LEU A 569 29.19 19.52 11.16
C LEU A 569 29.04 17.99 11.20
N LEU A 570 29.56 17.29 10.20
CA LEU A 570 29.61 15.82 10.20
C LEU A 570 30.50 15.31 11.34
N GLN A 571 31.62 15.98 11.62
CA GLN A 571 32.48 15.65 12.75
C GLN A 571 31.73 15.78 14.08
N GLN A 572 31.03 16.90 14.26
CA GLN A 572 30.21 17.12 15.44
C GLN A 572 29.15 16.02 15.63
N ALA A 573 28.52 15.56 14.54
CA ALA A 573 27.58 14.44 14.61
C ALA A 573 28.23 13.13 15.11
N VAL A 574 29.50 12.87 14.73
CA VAL A 574 30.29 11.71 15.19
C VAL A 574 30.68 11.82 16.66
N ASP A 575 31.00 13.03 17.13
CA ASP A 575 31.54 13.25 18.47
C ASP A 575 30.45 13.32 19.55
N LEU A 576 29.21 13.61 19.18
CA LEU A 576 28.08 13.64 20.10
C LEU A 576 27.75 12.24 20.66
N PRO A 577 27.42 12.11 21.96
CA PRO A 577 27.21 10.81 22.61
C PRO A 577 25.82 10.23 22.28
N PHE A 578 25.63 9.76 21.06
CA PHE A 578 24.33 9.32 20.54
C PHE A 578 23.65 8.22 21.38
N MET A 579 24.44 7.36 22.02
CA MET A 579 23.98 6.31 22.94
C MET A 579 23.25 6.84 24.18
N ARG A 580 23.47 8.11 24.55
CA ARG A 580 22.74 8.75 25.66
C ARG A 580 21.24 8.82 25.38
N TYR A 581 20.85 8.93 24.11
CA TYR A 581 19.46 8.82 23.69
C TYR A 581 19.09 7.37 23.36
N SER A 582 19.66 6.82 22.28
CA SER A 582 19.32 5.49 21.77
C SER A 582 20.29 5.04 20.67
N PRO A 583 20.59 3.73 20.55
CA PRO A 583 21.40 3.19 19.46
C PRO A 583 20.81 3.44 18.05
N VAL A 584 19.52 3.76 17.94
CA VAL A 584 18.84 4.15 16.69
C VAL A 584 19.53 5.32 15.97
N LEU A 585 20.18 6.22 16.72
CA LEU A 585 20.93 7.35 16.14
C LEU A 585 22.23 6.93 15.45
N GLY A 586 22.64 5.66 15.55
CA GLY A 586 23.75 5.09 14.79
C GLY A 586 23.62 5.35 13.29
N THR A 587 22.39 5.41 12.76
CA THR A 587 22.14 5.73 11.34
C THR A 587 22.75 7.07 10.92
N LYS A 588 22.84 8.04 11.83
CA LYS A 588 23.37 9.39 11.57
C LYS A 588 24.84 9.49 11.93
N THR A 589 25.28 8.90 13.04
CA THR A 589 26.69 8.99 13.47
C THR A 589 27.60 8.12 12.60
N VAL A 590 27.20 6.88 12.29
CA VAL A 590 27.93 6.01 11.35
C VAL A 590 27.89 6.60 9.95
N GLY A 591 26.72 7.12 9.52
CA GLY A 591 26.57 7.81 8.25
C GLY A 591 27.49 9.03 8.13
N ALA A 592 27.65 9.82 9.20
CA ALA A 592 28.55 10.96 9.23
C ALA A 592 30.02 10.55 9.09
N ALA A 593 30.45 9.53 9.84
CA ALA A 593 31.80 8.98 9.74
C ALA A 593 32.10 8.45 8.34
N LEU A 594 31.13 7.75 7.74
CA LEU A 594 31.23 7.30 6.35
C LEU A 594 31.41 8.49 5.40
N LEU A 595 30.58 9.53 5.50
CA LEU A 595 30.70 10.73 4.64
C LEU A 595 32.04 11.45 4.82
N LEU A 596 32.56 11.56 6.05
CA LEU A 596 33.89 12.12 6.31
C LEU A 596 34.99 11.29 5.65
N ALA A 597 34.92 9.96 5.76
CA ALA A 597 35.83 9.06 5.05
C ALA A 597 35.74 9.28 3.53
N ARG A 598 34.52 9.47 3.00
CA ARG A 598 34.30 9.73 1.59
C ARG A 598 34.97 11.03 1.13
N LEU A 599 34.80 12.09 1.90
CA LEU A 599 35.44 13.38 1.64
C LEU A 599 36.96 13.29 1.70
N ALA A 600 37.52 12.52 2.64
CA ALA A 600 38.97 12.33 2.79
C ALA A 600 39.58 11.55 1.61
N VAL A 601 38.95 10.47 1.13
CA VAL A 601 39.41 9.76 -0.09
C VAL A 601 39.35 10.66 -1.32
N ALA A 602 38.29 11.46 -1.45
CA ALA A 602 38.19 12.41 -2.55
C ALA A 602 39.33 13.45 -2.52
N ASP A 603 39.82 13.79 -1.32
CA ASP A 603 41.00 14.64 -1.10
C ASP A 603 42.34 13.88 -1.18
N ARG A 604 42.31 12.56 -1.44
CA ARG A 604 43.46 11.66 -1.43
C ARG A 604 44.19 11.61 -0.08
N LEU A 605 43.47 11.84 1.01
CA LEU A 605 43.95 11.77 2.39
C LEU A 605 43.66 10.39 2.98
N ASN A 606 44.42 9.38 2.54
CA ASN A 606 44.16 7.98 2.89
C ASN A 606 44.25 7.71 4.40
N ASP A 607 45.16 8.34 5.13
CA ASP A 607 45.26 8.11 6.58
C ASP A 607 44.05 8.69 7.35
N GLU A 608 43.54 9.85 6.92
CA GLU A 608 42.31 10.43 7.44
C GLU A 608 41.09 9.57 7.08
N ALA A 609 40.99 9.13 5.82
CA ALA A 609 39.93 8.22 5.38
C ALA A 609 39.93 6.91 6.19
N ARG A 610 41.10 6.33 6.46
CA ARG A 610 41.24 5.12 7.29
C ARG A 610 40.74 5.35 8.71
N THR A 611 41.03 6.52 9.27
CA THR A 611 40.58 6.92 10.61
C THR A 611 39.05 6.99 10.66
N TRP A 612 38.43 7.65 9.68
CA TRP A 612 36.97 7.77 9.62
C TRP A 612 36.25 6.46 9.37
N PHE A 613 36.77 5.60 8.49
CA PHE A 613 36.17 4.28 8.29
C PHE A 613 36.26 3.39 9.54
N ARG A 614 37.40 3.40 10.25
CA ARG A 614 37.51 2.69 11.55
C ARG A 614 36.51 3.23 12.55
N ARG A 615 36.42 4.56 12.65
CA ARG A 615 35.47 5.21 13.56
C ARG A 615 34.03 4.83 13.24
N GLY A 616 33.64 4.78 11.97
CA GLY A 616 32.32 4.32 11.54
C GLY A 616 32.03 2.87 11.95
N LEU A 617 33.01 1.97 11.82
CA LEU A 617 32.90 0.57 12.24
C LEU A 617 32.72 0.45 13.77
N GLU A 618 33.52 1.19 14.55
CA GLU A 618 33.41 1.24 16.01
C GLU A 618 32.03 1.73 16.47
N LEU A 619 31.53 2.81 15.87
CA LEU A 619 30.21 3.37 16.18
C LEU A 619 29.08 2.40 15.81
N SER A 620 29.19 1.72 14.67
CA SER A 620 28.22 0.70 14.24
C SER A 620 28.20 -0.47 15.23
N GLN A 621 29.38 -0.96 15.64
CA GLN A 621 29.48 -2.01 16.65
C GLN A 621 28.90 -1.56 18.00
N GLN A 622 29.20 -0.33 18.44
CA GLN A 622 28.65 0.23 19.67
C GLN A 622 27.12 0.28 19.63
N ALA A 623 26.52 0.66 18.49
CA ALA A 623 25.07 0.70 18.32
C ALA A 623 24.45 -0.71 18.28
N VAL A 624 25.02 -1.65 17.53
CA VAL A 624 24.47 -3.01 17.33
C VAL A 624 24.55 -3.86 18.61
N THR A 625 25.63 -3.71 19.39
CA THR A 625 25.84 -4.48 20.62
C THR A 625 25.13 -3.91 21.84
N ALA A 626 24.44 -2.77 21.69
CA ALA A 626 23.67 -2.18 22.75
C ALA A 626 22.46 -3.04 23.13
N ASP A 627 21.90 -2.82 24.33
CA ASP A 627 20.61 -3.40 24.66
C ASP A 627 19.50 -2.62 23.95
N TRP A 628 18.92 -3.24 22.93
CA TRP A 628 17.82 -2.65 22.19
C TRP A 628 16.45 -2.96 22.80
N SER A 629 16.33 -3.89 23.76
CA SER A 629 15.05 -4.31 24.34
C SER A 629 14.28 -3.14 24.97
N ALA A 630 15.00 -2.19 25.58
CA ALA A 630 14.43 -0.95 26.09
C ALA A 630 13.75 -0.09 25.01
N ASN A 631 14.17 -0.17 23.74
CA ASN A 631 13.57 0.61 22.65
C ASN A 631 12.36 -0.07 22.00
N TYR A 632 12.16 -1.38 22.21
CA TYR A 632 11.13 -2.17 21.52
C TYR A 632 9.87 -2.45 22.36
N GLY A 633 9.94 -2.30 23.69
CA GLY A 633 8.86 -2.77 24.56
C GLY A 633 8.67 -4.29 24.45
N ASP A 634 7.46 -4.79 24.75
CA ASP A 634 7.15 -6.22 24.61
C ASP A 634 7.03 -6.63 23.14
N LEU A 635 8.08 -7.27 22.62
CA LEU A 635 8.18 -7.80 21.25
C LEU A 635 7.08 -8.82 20.91
N ALA A 636 6.48 -9.49 21.90
CA ALA A 636 5.40 -10.45 21.68
C ALA A 636 4.05 -9.77 21.36
N ARG A 637 3.90 -8.48 21.69
CA ARG A 637 2.64 -7.74 21.55
C ARG A 637 2.67 -6.70 20.44
N GLN A 638 3.82 -6.08 20.18
CA GLN A 638 4.01 -5.12 19.08
C GLN A 638 5.45 -5.16 18.56
N PRO A 639 5.74 -5.75 17.39
CA PRO A 639 7.03 -5.54 16.75
C PRO A 639 7.09 -4.08 16.28
N LEU A 640 7.75 -3.22 17.05
CA LEU A 640 8.10 -1.87 16.59
C LEU A 640 8.94 -1.99 15.30
N PRO A 641 8.75 -1.09 14.30
CA PRO A 641 9.43 -1.15 13.00
C PRO A 641 10.94 -0.78 13.07
N LEU A 642 11.54 -0.79 14.26
CA LEU A 642 12.92 -0.37 14.54
C LEU A 642 13.99 -1.38 14.06
N PHE A 643 13.58 -2.52 13.48
CA PHE A 643 14.49 -3.42 12.76
C PHE A 643 15.11 -2.76 11.53
N LYS A 644 14.40 -1.81 10.93
CA LYS A 644 14.89 -1.07 9.76
C LYS A 644 16.12 -0.24 10.12
N GLU A 645 16.08 0.49 11.21
CA GLU A 645 17.18 1.35 11.66
C GLU A 645 18.39 0.53 12.09
N LEU A 646 18.18 -0.62 12.74
CA LEU A 646 19.27 -1.55 13.05
C LEU A 646 19.92 -2.10 11.76
N ALA A 647 19.12 -2.50 10.77
CA ALA A 647 19.62 -2.93 9.47
C ALA A 647 20.40 -1.83 8.74
N GLU A 648 19.92 -0.57 8.81
CA GLU A 648 20.62 0.60 8.25
C GLU A 648 21.98 0.85 8.94
N VAL A 649 22.05 0.72 10.27
CA VAL A 649 23.32 0.84 11.03
C VAL A 649 24.32 -0.24 10.63
N LEU A 650 23.87 -1.48 10.47
CA LEU A 650 24.69 -2.60 10.03
C LEU A 650 25.21 -2.39 8.60
N GLU A 651 24.33 -1.93 7.71
CA GLU A 651 24.69 -1.62 6.32
C GLU A 651 25.78 -0.55 6.27
N LEU A 652 25.57 0.59 6.95
CA LEU A 652 26.57 1.66 7.03
C LEU A 652 27.92 1.19 7.62
N GLY A 653 27.87 0.31 8.63
CA GLY A 653 29.07 -0.32 9.19
C GLY A 653 29.78 -1.23 8.18
N GLY A 654 29.02 -2.03 7.42
CA GLY A 654 29.54 -2.86 6.33
C GLY A 654 30.21 -2.04 5.23
N GLN A 655 29.65 -0.88 4.88
CA GLN A 655 30.27 0.06 3.93
C GLN A 655 31.58 0.64 4.48
N CYS A 656 31.66 0.93 5.78
CA CYS A 656 32.92 1.35 6.40
C CYS A 656 34.00 0.26 6.35
N ALA A 657 33.64 -0.99 6.65
CA ALA A 657 34.56 -2.12 6.57
C ALA A 657 35.06 -2.36 5.13
N ALA A 658 34.15 -2.27 4.15
CA ALA A 658 34.52 -2.35 2.74
C ALA A 658 35.48 -1.21 2.34
N GLY A 659 35.21 0.01 2.81
CA GLY A 659 36.09 1.16 2.63
C GLY A 659 37.52 0.91 3.12
N LEU A 660 37.69 0.34 4.32
CA LEU A 660 39.01 -0.03 4.86
C LEU A 660 39.74 -1.05 3.99
N ALA A 661 39.03 -2.06 3.50
CA ALA A 661 39.62 -3.10 2.66
C ALA A 661 40.08 -2.55 1.30
N LEU A 662 39.33 -1.60 0.75
CA LEU A 662 39.55 -1.02 -0.58
C LEU A 662 40.55 0.14 -0.60
N LEU A 663 40.78 0.80 0.53
CA LEU A 663 41.61 2.02 0.62
C LEU A 663 43.06 1.82 0.13
N GLU A 664 43.56 0.59 0.22
CA GLU A 664 44.90 0.20 -0.24
C GLU A 664 44.97 -0.08 -1.76
N ILE A 665 43.85 0.00 -2.46
CA ILE A 665 43.74 -0.24 -3.90
C ILE A 665 43.58 1.12 -4.58
N ASP A 666 44.56 1.51 -5.40
CA ASP A 666 44.50 2.73 -6.18
C ASP A 666 43.37 2.66 -7.22
N MET A 667 42.35 3.48 -7.03
CA MET A 667 41.23 3.60 -7.95
C MET A 667 40.60 5.01 -7.88
N PRO A 668 39.95 5.47 -8.97
CA PRO A 668 39.25 6.75 -8.96
C PRO A 668 38.15 6.76 -7.90
N ALA A 669 37.98 7.90 -7.20
CA ALA A 669 36.97 8.05 -6.15
C ALA A 669 35.55 7.61 -6.59
N PRO A 670 35.05 7.93 -7.80
CA PRO A 670 33.74 7.43 -8.25
C PRO A 670 33.61 5.90 -8.28
N VAL A 671 34.68 5.20 -8.70
CA VAL A 671 34.72 3.72 -8.73
C VAL A 671 34.81 3.18 -7.32
N PHE A 672 35.59 3.82 -6.45
CA PHE A 672 35.64 3.50 -5.02
C PHE A 672 34.24 3.60 -4.39
N TRP A 673 33.49 4.67 -4.70
CA TRP A 673 32.12 4.87 -4.21
C TRP A 673 31.15 3.81 -4.69
N GLU A 674 31.22 3.40 -5.95
CA GLU A 674 30.41 2.32 -6.49
C GLU A 674 30.69 1.00 -5.75
N GLN A 675 31.96 0.73 -5.39
CA GLN A 675 32.31 -0.53 -4.70
C GLN A 675 31.89 -0.54 -3.21
N ILE A 676 31.96 0.59 -2.50
CA ILE A 676 31.52 0.65 -1.10
C ILE A 676 30.03 0.94 -0.94
N GLY A 677 29.42 1.59 -1.93
CA GLY A 677 28.03 2.07 -1.91
C GLY A 677 27.05 1.18 -2.65
N ALA A 678 27.50 0.02 -3.15
CA ALA A 678 26.63 -1.08 -3.55
C ALA A 678 25.87 -1.54 -2.29
N SER A 679 24.79 -0.83 -1.99
CA SER A 679 23.90 -1.09 -0.87
C SER A 679 23.45 -2.53 -0.97
N LYS A 680 23.82 -3.38 -0.03
CA LYS A 680 23.49 -4.81 -0.13
C LYS A 680 21.98 -5.03 -0.06
N SER A 681 21.25 -4.13 0.61
CA SER A 681 19.79 -4.12 0.67
C SER A 681 19.14 -3.56 -0.60
N ALA A 682 19.66 -2.50 -1.23
CA ALA A 682 19.16 -2.02 -2.51
C ALA A 682 19.56 -2.95 -3.67
N GLU A 683 20.70 -3.64 -3.55
CA GLU A 683 21.13 -4.70 -4.46
C GLU A 683 20.23 -5.92 -4.28
N VAL A 684 19.85 -6.30 -3.06
CA VAL A 684 18.85 -7.37 -2.81
C VAL A 684 17.47 -6.95 -3.30
N GLU A 685 17.00 -5.72 -3.07
CA GLU A 685 15.72 -5.24 -3.60
C GLU A 685 15.73 -5.14 -5.13
N ARG A 686 16.84 -4.66 -5.73
CA ARG A 686 17.06 -4.65 -7.18
C ARG A 686 17.12 -6.06 -7.74
N LEU A 687 17.88 -6.96 -7.14
CA LEU A 687 17.99 -8.36 -7.55
C LEU A 687 16.67 -9.10 -7.33
N THR A 688 15.92 -8.82 -6.27
CA THR A 688 14.59 -9.40 -6.01
C THR A 688 13.58 -8.88 -7.03
N SER A 689 13.63 -7.58 -7.37
CA SER A 689 12.79 -6.99 -8.43
C SER A 689 13.17 -7.52 -9.81
N GLU A 690 14.46 -7.68 -10.11
CA GLU A 690 14.95 -8.28 -11.35
C GLU A 690 14.61 -9.77 -11.43
N ILE A 691 14.71 -10.52 -10.32
CA ILE A 691 14.26 -11.92 -10.23
C ILE A 691 12.75 -12.01 -10.43
N THR A 692 11.97 -11.12 -9.82
CA THR A 692 10.51 -11.07 -9.99
C THR A 692 10.14 -10.75 -11.43
N SER A 693 10.78 -9.75 -12.04
CA SER A 693 10.57 -9.40 -13.45
C SER A 693 11.01 -10.52 -14.41
N LEU A 694 12.13 -11.20 -14.12
CA LEU A 694 12.59 -12.35 -14.89
C LEU A 694 11.65 -13.56 -14.71
N ASN A 695 11.06 -13.77 -13.53
CA ASN A 695 10.06 -14.80 -13.29
C ASN A 695 8.78 -14.53 -14.08
N GLU A 696 8.30 -13.28 -14.09
CA GLU A 696 7.14 -12.87 -14.88
C GLU A 696 7.39 -13.05 -16.39
N GLN A 697 8.58 -12.69 -16.88
CA GLN A 697 8.97 -12.88 -18.28
C GLN A 697 9.12 -14.36 -18.63
N SER A 698 9.72 -15.17 -17.75
CA SER A 698 9.91 -16.61 -17.94
C SER A 698 8.58 -17.36 -17.89
N GLN A 699 7.66 -16.95 -17.02
CA GLN A 699 6.31 -17.48 -16.95
C GLN A 699 5.54 -17.19 -18.26
N LYS A 700 5.54 -15.93 -18.73
CA LYS A 700 4.93 -15.57 -20.02
C LYS A 700 5.54 -16.33 -21.20
N ALA A 701 6.87 -16.47 -21.23
CA ALA A 701 7.55 -17.25 -22.27
C ALA A 701 7.20 -18.75 -22.18
N GLY A 702 7.01 -19.29 -20.98
CA GLY A 702 6.56 -20.66 -20.73
C GLY A 702 5.12 -20.89 -21.16
N GLU A 703 4.22 -19.95 -20.90
CA GLU A 703 2.82 -19.96 -21.37
C GLU A 703 2.75 -19.92 -22.90
N VAL A 704 3.54 -19.05 -23.54
CA VAL A 704 3.65 -18.97 -25.01
C VAL A 704 4.25 -20.25 -25.59
N LEU A 705 5.28 -20.82 -24.97
CA LEU A 705 5.88 -22.10 -25.38
C LEU A 705 4.87 -23.25 -25.27
N ALA A 706 4.12 -23.32 -24.18
CA ALA A 706 3.08 -24.33 -23.97
C ALA A 706 1.96 -24.18 -25.02
N TRP A 707 1.55 -22.94 -25.31
CA TRP A 707 0.59 -22.65 -26.37
C TRP A 707 1.10 -23.12 -27.75
N HIS A 708 2.34 -22.76 -28.14
CA HIS A 708 2.90 -23.21 -29.42
C HIS A 708 3.08 -24.73 -29.48
N GLN A 709 3.44 -25.40 -28.39
CA GLN A 709 3.54 -26.86 -28.32
C GLN A 709 2.17 -27.54 -28.49
N GLN A 710 1.13 -26.99 -27.87
CA GLN A 710 -0.25 -27.45 -28.04
C GLN A 710 -0.72 -27.24 -29.48
N GLN A 711 -0.53 -26.03 -30.04
CA GLN A 711 -0.89 -25.71 -31.42
C GLN A 711 -0.12 -26.55 -32.45
N LEU A 712 1.16 -26.85 -32.21
CA LEU A 712 1.98 -27.67 -33.10
C LEU A 712 1.35 -29.06 -33.32
N SER A 713 0.80 -29.68 -32.26
CA SER A 713 0.13 -30.98 -32.37
C SER A 713 -1.15 -30.89 -33.21
N THR A 714 -1.96 -29.85 -33.00
CA THR A 714 -3.19 -29.58 -33.76
C THR A 714 -2.90 -29.28 -35.23
N TRP A 715 -1.91 -28.43 -35.51
CA TRP A 715 -1.53 -28.05 -36.87
C TRP A 715 -0.86 -29.21 -37.61
N HIS A 716 -0.11 -30.06 -36.90
CA HIS A 716 0.43 -31.29 -37.46
C HIS A 716 -0.69 -32.28 -37.82
N GLY A 717 -1.69 -32.46 -36.95
CA GLY A 717 -2.88 -33.26 -37.25
C GLY A 717 -3.68 -32.73 -38.43
N ALA A 718 -3.86 -31.40 -38.53
CA ALA A 718 -4.50 -30.77 -39.69
C ALA A 718 -3.68 -30.99 -40.97
N TYR A 719 -2.36 -30.84 -40.91
CA TYR A 719 -1.46 -31.14 -42.03
C TYR A 719 -1.59 -32.61 -42.49
N GLU A 720 -1.56 -33.58 -41.57
CA GLU A 720 -1.73 -35.00 -41.91
C GLU A 720 -3.11 -35.30 -42.51
N HIS A 721 -4.17 -34.68 -41.98
CA HIS A 721 -5.53 -34.79 -42.52
C HIS A 721 -5.59 -34.29 -43.97
N TRP A 722 -5.13 -33.07 -44.23
CA TRP A 722 -5.17 -32.49 -45.58
C TRP A 722 -4.27 -33.25 -46.56
N ARG A 723 -3.12 -33.72 -46.09
CA ARG A 723 -2.22 -34.57 -46.87
C ARG A 723 -2.88 -35.90 -47.24
N ALA A 724 -3.56 -36.56 -46.30
CA ALA A 724 -4.27 -37.81 -46.55
C ALA A 724 -5.44 -37.61 -47.55
N GLN A 725 -6.15 -36.49 -47.47
CA GLN A 725 -7.16 -36.11 -48.46
C GLN A 725 -6.55 -35.90 -49.84
N ALA A 726 -5.43 -35.17 -49.92
CA ALA A 726 -4.71 -34.98 -51.18
C ALA A 726 -4.25 -36.32 -51.78
N GLU A 727 -3.63 -37.19 -50.98
CA GLU A 727 -3.16 -38.53 -51.40
C GLU A 727 -4.31 -39.44 -51.86
N HIS A 728 -5.45 -39.41 -51.16
CA HIS A 728 -6.66 -40.13 -51.54
C HIS A 728 -7.20 -39.66 -52.91
N TRP A 729 -7.40 -38.35 -53.09
CA TRP A 729 -7.90 -37.80 -54.34
C TRP A 729 -6.92 -37.96 -55.50
N GLN A 730 -5.62 -37.99 -55.22
CA GLN A 730 -4.57 -38.25 -56.21
C GLN A 730 -4.60 -39.69 -56.74
N GLY A 731 -5.07 -40.65 -55.92
CA GLY A 731 -5.27 -42.05 -56.33
C GLY A 731 -6.57 -42.32 -57.10
N VAL A 732 -7.55 -41.41 -57.04
CA VAL A 732 -8.90 -41.60 -57.59
C VAL A 732 -9.17 -40.67 -58.80
N ALA A 733 -8.42 -39.58 -58.98
CA ALA A 733 -8.64 -38.62 -60.06
C ALA A 733 -7.90 -39.00 -61.36
N GLU A 734 -8.64 -39.27 -62.44
CA GLU A 734 -8.10 -39.55 -63.78
C GLU A 734 -7.68 -38.28 -64.58
N SER A 735 -7.89 -37.08 -64.04
CA SER A 735 -7.54 -35.77 -64.65
C SER A 735 -7.45 -34.67 -63.57
N PRO A 736 -6.78 -33.51 -63.82
CA PRO A 736 -6.53 -32.50 -62.79
C PRO A 736 -7.83 -31.95 -62.21
N HIS A 737 -8.18 -32.42 -61.00
CA HIS A 737 -9.40 -32.08 -60.32
C HIS A 737 -9.19 -30.81 -59.47
N PRO A 738 -10.06 -29.79 -59.57
CA PRO A 738 -9.89 -28.52 -58.83
C PRO A 738 -9.72 -28.69 -57.32
N SER A 739 -10.38 -29.69 -56.74
CA SER A 739 -10.25 -30.02 -55.32
C SER A 739 -8.86 -30.54 -54.95
N LEU A 740 -8.17 -31.26 -55.84
CA LEU A 740 -6.82 -31.78 -55.56
C LEU A 740 -5.79 -30.65 -55.42
N GLN A 741 -5.89 -29.63 -56.28
CA GLN A 741 -5.05 -28.44 -56.17
C GLN A 741 -5.32 -27.71 -54.84
N HIS A 742 -6.60 -27.52 -54.50
CA HIS A 742 -7.01 -26.91 -53.24
C HIS A 742 -6.46 -27.67 -52.01
N TRP A 743 -6.54 -29.00 -51.99
CA TRP A 743 -6.00 -29.81 -50.89
C TRP A 743 -4.48 -29.75 -50.79
N ASN A 744 -3.78 -29.73 -51.93
CA ASN A 744 -2.33 -29.57 -51.95
C ASN A 744 -1.89 -28.18 -51.44
N ASP A 745 -2.62 -27.13 -51.81
CA ASP A 745 -2.34 -25.77 -51.35
C ASP A 745 -2.60 -25.64 -49.84
N GLN A 746 -3.67 -26.26 -49.31
CA GLN A 746 -3.92 -26.33 -47.87
C GLN A 746 -2.83 -27.13 -47.14
N ALA A 747 -2.44 -28.30 -47.65
CA ALA A 747 -1.39 -29.11 -47.03
C ALA A 747 -0.01 -28.42 -47.08
N ALA A 748 0.26 -27.55 -48.06
CA ALA A 748 1.47 -26.73 -48.09
C ALA A 748 1.44 -25.63 -47.02
N LEU A 749 0.31 -24.91 -46.90
CA LEU A 749 0.13 -23.85 -45.90
C LEU A 749 0.31 -24.37 -44.46
N TRP A 750 -0.34 -25.49 -44.12
CA TRP A 750 -0.23 -26.08 -42.78
C TRP A 750 1.17 -26.65 -42.48
N ARG A 751 1.89 -27.13 -43.50
CA ARG A 751 3.28 -27.57 -43.37
C ARG A 751 4.21 -26.42 -43.03
N ASP A 752 4.06 -25.29 -43.71
CA ASP A 752 4.87 -24.10 -43.48
C ASP A 752 4.63 -23.53 -42.07
N LEU A 753 3.38 -23.53 -41.60
CA LEU A 753 3.01 -23.15 -40.22
C LEU A 753 3.61 -24.09 -39.15
N VAL A 754 3.64 -25.40 -39.42
CA VAL A 754 4.28 -26.40 -38.55
C VAL A 754 5.80 -26.21 -38.49
N GLU A 755 6.46 -25.96 -39.62
CA GLU A 755 7.90 -25.67 -39.68
C GLU A 755 8.24 -24.37 -38.95
N GLN A 756 7.48 -23.30 -39.17
CA GLN A 756 7.68 -22.02 -38.50
C GLN A 756 7.52 -22.14 -36.97
N SER A 757 6.50 -22.88 -36.51
CA SER A 757 6.28 -23.11 -35.08
C SER A 757 7.39 -23.90 -34.41
N LYS A 758 8.00 -24.88 -35.10
CA LYS A 758 9.16 -25.62 -34.56
C LYS A 758 10.34 -24.68 -34.34
N ILE A 759 10.60 -23.76 -35.28
CA ILE A 759 11.67 -22.76 -35.18
C ILE A 759 11.42 -21.83 -33.98
N GLU A 760 10.18 -21.34 -33.82
CA GLU A 760 9.80 -20.48 -32.70
C GLU A 760 9.87 -21.22 -31.35
N ILE A 761 9.45 -22.48 -31.28
CA ILE A 761 9.59 -23.35 -30.10
C ILE A 761 11.06 -23.54 -29.72
N ASP A 762 11.94 -23.80 -30.68
CA ASP A 762 13.37 -23.99 -30.42
C ASP A 762 14.04 -22.69 -29.96
N GLN A 763 13.65 -21.55 -30.52
CA GLN A 763 14.11 -20.22 -30.06
C GLN A 763 13.65 -19.91 -28.64
N LEU A 764 12.36 -20.13 -28.34
CA LEU A 764 11.78 -19.93 -27.01
C LEU A 764 12.40 -20.87 -25.97
N ARG A 765 12.66 -22.13 -26.34
CA ARG A 765 13.35 -23.10 -25.48
C ARG A 765 14.77 -22.66 -25.18
N GLY A 766 15.53 -22.21 -26.18
CA GLY A 766 16.87 -21.65 -25.97
C GLY A 766 16.87 -20.40 -25.08
N MET A 767 15.87 -19.54 -25.20
CA MET A 767 15.69 -18.38 -24.32
C MET A 767 15.34 -18.78 -22.88
N LEU A 768 14.43 -19.75 -22.69
CA LEU A 768 14.05 -20.29 -21.39
C LEU A 768 15.21 -21.01 -20.70
N GLU A 769 16.02 -21.78 -21.43
CA GLU A 769 17.23 -22.43 -20.90
C GLU A 769 18.28 -21.39 -20.47
N GLN A 770 18.50 -20.33 -21.26
CA GLN A 770 19.38 -19.22 -20.90
C GLN A 770 18.85 -18.43 -19.68
N GLN A 771 17.53 -18.23 -19.60
CA GLN A 771 16.89 -17.56 -18.46
C GLN A 771 16.94 -18.43 -17.20
N GLN A 772 16.67 -19.74 -17.28
CA GLN A 772 16.79 -20.66 -16.16
C GLN A 772 18.24 -20.78 -15.67
N ALA A 773 19.22 -20.81 -16.58
CA ALA A 773 20.64 -20.76 -16.20
C ALA A 773 21.01 -19.44 -15.50
N SER A 774 20.46 -18.32 -15.97
CA SER A 774 20.63 -17.01 -15.34
C SER A 774 19.93 -16.95 -13.98
N GLN A 775 18.73 -17.49 -13.85
CA GLN A 775 17.94 -17.56 -12.61
C GLN A 775 18.64 -18.45 -11.57
N GLN A 776 19.16 -19.61 -11.97
CA GLN A 776 19.97 -20.47 -11.11
C GLN A 776 21.26 -19.76 -10.69
N HIS A 777 21.91 -19.01 -11.59
CA HIS A 777 23.07 -18.19 -11.25
C HIS A 777 22.74 -17.09 -10.22
N TRP A 778 21.62 -16.38 -10.40
CA TRP A 778 21.18 -15.31 -9.49
C TRP A 778 20.62 -15.83 -8.17
N ASN A 779 19.92 -16.97 -8.15
CA ASN A 779 19.48 -17.64 -6.93
C ASN A 779 20.67 -18.21 -6.15
N ALA A 780 21.66 -18.78 -6.84
CA ALA A 780 22.91 -19.20 -6.21
C ALA A 780 23.69 -18.00 -5.66
N GLN A 781 23.72 -16.87 -6.37
CA GLN A 781 24.26 -15.61 -5.86
C GLN A 781 23.47 -15.15 -4.62
N ALA A 782 22.14 -15.06 -4.67
CA ALA A 782 21.30 -14.60 -3.56
C ALA A 782 21.38 -15.52 -2.33
N ALA A 783 21.55 -16.83 -2.52
CA ALA A 783 21.80 -17.79 -1.45
C ALA A 783 23.22 -17.65 -0.87
N LEU A 784 24.23 -17.48 -1.72
CA LEU A 784 25.60 -17.13 -1.31
C LEU A 784 25.63 -15.79 -0.55
N TRP A 785 24.79 -14.82 -0.94
CA TRP A 785 24.66 -13.52 -0.29
C TRP A 785 23.93 -13.61 1.05
N ARG A 786 22.88 -14.43 1.17
CA ARG A 786 22.24 -14.75 2.46
C ARG A 786 23.22 -15.45 3.42
N ASP A 787 23.94 -16.45 2.92
CA ASP A 787 25.01 -17.13 3.65
C ASP A 787 26.16 -16.17 4.00
N LEU A 788 26.51 -15.19 3.13
CA LEU A 788 27.49 -14.14 3.42
C LEU A 788 26.97 -13.08 4.41
N VAL A 789 25.66 -12.84 4.49
CA VAL A 789 25.06 -11.96 5.50
C VAL A 789 25.07 -12.68 6.86
N GLU A 790 24.65 -13.95 6.91
CA GLU A 790 24.75 -14.81 8.10
C GLU A 790 26.21 -15.06 8.53
N LYS A 791 27.13 -15.22 7.57
CA LYS A 791 28.57 -15.25 7.83
C LYS A 791 29.13 -13.88 8.17
N ALA A 792 28.61 -12.76 7.68
CA ALA A 792 29.01 -11.43 8.14
C ALA A 792 28.52 -11.15 9.58
N TYR A 793 27.41 -11.76 9.99
CA TYR A 793 26.98 -11.83 11.39
C TYR A 793 28.01 -12.62 12.24
N ALA A 794 28.57 -13.73 11.73
CA ALA A 794 29.60 -14.52 12.41
C ALA A 794 31.05 -13.98 12.25
N GLU A 795 31.36 -13.30 11.14
CA GLU A 795 32.66 -12.73 10.78
C GLU A 795 32.86 -11.37 11.44
N ASN A 796 31.81 -10.69 11.92
CA ASN A 796 32.00 -9.53 12.80
C ASN A 796 32.74 -9.91 14.10
N GLU A 797 32.59 -11.16 14.59
CA GLU A 797 33.43 -11.71 15.66
C GLU A 797 34.84 -12.11 15.17
N HIS A 798 35.03 -12.49 13.90
CA HIS A 798 36.32 -12.88 13.33
C HIS A 798 37.18 -11.67 12.89
N LEU A 799 36.57 -10.60 12.38
CA LEU A 799 37.19 -9.32 12.02
C LEU A 799 37.74 -8.61 13.27
N ARG A 800 37.16 -8.87 14.44
CA ARG A 800 37.71 -8.50 15.76
C ARG A 800 39.06 -9.17 16.05
N ALA A 801 39.31 -10.38 15.54
CA ALA A 801 40.56 -11.13 15.73
C ALA A 801 41.61 -10.85 14.63
N GLU A 802 41.20 -10.38 13.45
CA GLU A 802 42.09 -10.07 12.32
C GLU A 802 42.47 -8.60 12.17
N ALA A 803 41.67 -7.64 12.66
CA ALA A 803 42.01 -6.22 12.64
C ALA A 803 43.26 -5.88 13.48
N ASP A 804 43.64 -6.75 14.41
CA ASP A 804 44.84 -6.65 15.25
C ASP A 804 46.08 -7.40 14.68
N ARG A 805 45.99 -8.07 13.51
CA ARG A 805 47.11 -8.84 12.96
C ARG A 805 47.82 -8.15 11.78
N PRO A 806 49.17 -8.08 11.75
CA PRO A 806 49.90 -7.51 10.63
C PRO A 806 49.84 -8.40 9.36
N ARG A 807 49.38 -7.78 8.25
CA ARG A 807 49.73 -8.03 6.82
C ARG A 807 49.44 -9.38 6.14
N GLY A 808 48.93 -10.43 6.79
CA GLY A 808 48.86 -11.78 6.19
C GLY A 808 47.64 -12.13 5.30
N THR A 809 46.40 -11.95 5.78
CA THR A 809 45.22 -12.65 5.22
C THR A 809 44.32 -11.85 4.28
N LEU A 810 44.65 -10.59 3.96
CA LEU A 810 43.88 -9.76 3.02
C LEU A 810 44.09 -10.13 1.53
N GLY A 811 44.91 -11.13 1.23
CA GLY A 811 45.34 -11.47 -0.13
C GLY A 811 44.20 -11.88 -1.07
N HIS A 812 43.33 -12.80 -0.64
CA HIS A 812 42.23 -13.31 -1.48
C HIS A 812 41.13 -12.27 -1.70
N LEU A 813 40.77 -11.50 -0.67
CA LEU A 813 39.78 -10.43 -0.78
C LEU A 813 40.31 -9.29 -1.67
N LYS A 814 41.57 -8.86 -1.48
CA LYS A 814 42.24 -7.87 -2.35
C LYS A 814 42.32 -8.32 -3.80
N GLN A 815 42.50 -9.62 -4.05
CA GLN A 815 42.60 -10.16 -5.40
C GLN A 815 41.22 -10.26 -6.09
N SER A 816 40.18 -10.65 -5.36
CA SER A 816 38.78 -10.64 -5.85
C SER A 816 38.29 -9.20 -6.10
N LEU A 817 38.56 -8.29 -5.17
CA LEU A 817 38.22 -6.87 -5.29
C LEU A 817 39.04 -6.19 -6.39
N ARG A 818 40.34 -6.51 -6.57
CA ARG A 818 41.12 -6.05 -7.73
C ARG A 818 40.48 -6.46 -9.05
N ARG A 819 40.04 -7.71 -9.20
CA ARG A 819 39.35 -8.17 -10.43
C ARG A 819 38.05 -7.38 -10.69
N ARG A 820 37.28 -7.07 -9.63
CA ARG A 820 36.06 -6.23 -9.72
C ARG A 820 36.39 -4.78 -10.09
N VAL A 821 37.42 -4.21 -9.48
CA VAL A 821 37.93 -2.85 -9.75
C VAL A 821 38.46 -2.75 -11.17
N ASP A 822 39.22 -3.74 -11.65
CA ASP A 822 39.73 -3.80 -13.03
C ASP A 822 38.58 -3.90 -14.03
N SER A 823 37.52 -4.67 -13.72
CA SER A 823 36.30 -4.76 -14.53
C SER A 823 35.50 -3.45 -14.55
N ALA A 824 35.31 -2.80 -13.40
CA ALA A 824 34.63 -1.51 -13.29
C ALA A 824 35.43 -0.38 -13.98
N ARG A 825 36.76 -0.36 -13.81
CA ARG A 825 37.67 0.57 -14.48
C ARG A 825 37.64 0.37 -16.00
N ALA A 826 37.59 -0.88 -16.48
CA ALA A 826 37.43 -1.18 -17.90
C ALA A 826 36.06 -0.73 -18.44
N LYS A 827 34.97 -0.87 -17.66
CA LYS A 827 33.64 -0.33 -18.03
C LYS A 827 33.62 1.20 -18.07
N TRP A 828 34.26 1.86 -17.09
CA TRP A 828 34.31 3.33 -17.00
C TRP A 828 35.18 3.94 -18.10
N MET A 829 36.35 3.37 -18.40
CA MET A 829 37.20 3.79 -19.53
C MET A 829 36.57 3.55 -20.91
N ARG A 830 35.54 2.69 -21.00
CA ARG A 830 34.76 2.46 -22.23
C ARG A 830 33.56 3.40 -22.38
N ARG A 831 33.25 4.25 -21.39
CA ARG A 831 32.23 5.30 -21.56
C ARG A 831 32.82 6.42 -22.43
N PRO A 832 32.25 6.73 -23.60
CA PRO A 832 32.74 7.84 -24.40
C PRO A 832 32.55 9.15 -23.62
N HIS A 833 33.62 9.92 -23.41
CA HIS A 833 33.54 11.32 -23.02
C HIS A 833 32.84 12.10 -24.15
N ARG A 834 31.52 12.23 -24.09
CA ARG A 834 30.76 13.18 -24.91
C ARG A 834 30.10 14.21 -24.01
N LEU A 835 30.80 15.33 -23.82
CA LEU A 835 30.13 16.63 -23.86
C LEU A 835 29.69 16.82 -25.31
N ASP A 836 28.45 16.44 -25.63
CA ASP A 836 27.86 16.67 -26.93
C ASP A 836 26.42 17.13 -26.69
N SER A 837 26.23 18.44 -26.72
CA SER A 837 25.01 19.21 -26.43
C SER A 837 23.90 19.00 -27.48
N THR A 838 23.88 17.85 -28.14
CA THR A 838 23.00 17.53 -29.27
C THR A 838 22.05 16.37 -28.97
N LYS A 839 22.27 15.60 -27.89
CA LYS A 839 21.35 14.52 -27.47
C LYS A 839 20.14 14.96 -26.63
N ALA A 840 20.07 16.21 -26.20
CA ALA A 840 18.89 16.74 -25.52
C ALA A 840 17.69 16.91 -26.47
N LYS A 841 17.91 17.07 -27.78
CA LYS A 841 16.81 17.25 -28.77
C LYS A 841 16.22 15.95 -29.32
N ALA A 842 16.94 14.84 -29.26
CA ALA A 842 16.44 13.55 -29.79
C ALA A 842 15.56 12.78 -28.79
N SER A 843 15.51 13.21 -27.52
CA SER A 843 14.63 12.64 -26.49
C SER A 843 13.24 13.30 -26.46
N GLU A 844 13.06 14.46 -27.10
CA GLU A 844 11.75 15.14 -27.19
C GLU A 844 10.91 14.64 -28.37
N GLU A 845 11.49 14.15 -29.47
CA GLU A 845 10.73 13.67 -30.63
C GLU A 845 10.30 12.20 -30.56
N ALA A 846 10.88 11.38 -29.66
CA ALA A 846 10.52 9.96 -29.53
C ALA A 846 9.30 9.70 -28.61
N THR A 847 8.79 10.73 -27.92
CA THR A 847 7.64 10.64 -27.01
C THR A 847 6.33 11.06 -27.69
N LEU A 848 6.34 11.35 -29.00
CA LEU A 848 5.20 11.83 -29.77
C LEU A 848 4.71 10.85 -30.87
N HIS A 849 5.15 9.59 -30.84
CA HIS A 849 4.71 8.54 -31.77
C HIS A 849 4.33 7.21 -31.07
N LYS A 850 3.79 7.33 -29.85
CA LYS A 850 3.01 6.30 -29.17
C LYS A 850 1.81 6.94 -28.46
N GLU A 851 1.00 7.66 -29.25
CA GLU A 851 -0.46 7.54 -29.19
C GLU A 851 -0.86 6.39 -30.13
#